data_AF-A0A4V6XYV2-F1
#
_entry.id   AF-A0A4V6XYV2-F1
#
_cell.length_a   1.000
_cell.length_b   1.000
_cell.length_c   1.000
_cell.angle_alpha   90.00
_cell.angle_beta   90.00
_cell.angle_gamma   90.00
#
_symmetry.space_group_name_H-M   'P 1'
#
loop_
_entity.id
_entity.type
_entity.pdbx_description
1 polymer ?
#
loop_
_entity_poly.entity_id
_entity_poly.type
_entity_poly.pdbx_seq_one_letter_code
_entity_poly.pdbx_strand_id
1 'polypeptide(L)'
;MLRLILRLRPSSGLPCPRALSAGPAALGSRSVPGTGCLRRLHHGAGSRTVSLSSCLGHRGTLLRCPQSAGSCQGTRFYSLPPHQKVELPALSPTMQTGTIARWEKKEGEKISEGDLMAEVETDKATVGFEMLEECYLAKILIPEGTRDVAVGAVICITVDSPDLIPAFKDVTLDSIKAAGPSPVSSAPPPPPAAAAAPPAAPGSSYPTHMKITLPALSPTMTMGTVQRWEKKVGEKLSEGDLLAEIETDKATIGFEVQEEGYLAKIMVPEGTRDVPLGTPLCIIVEKESDIAAFKDYVETGLAEVSTPAPAPTATPAPAAAPALSPAPAAAAPAAPRKGRVFASPLAKKLAAEKGIDLAQVSGSGPDGRITRKDIDGFVPPKAAPAVAATPTPVAPAPAAAPAAPAGTFTDIPISNIRKVIAQRLMQSKQTIPHYYLSIDVNMDQVLELRKELNAEVKAQNIKLSVNDFIIKASALACLKVPECNSSWMDTVIRQNHVVDLSVAVSTASGLITPIVFNAHTKGLATISTDVSALAAKAREGKLQPHEFQGGTFTISNLGMFGVKNFSAIINPPQSCILAVGGSEKRLMPADNEKGFDVASIMAVTLSCDHRVVDGAVGAQWLAEFRKFLEKPVTMLL
;
A
#
# COMPACT_ATOMS: atom_id res chain seq x y z
N MET A 1 -51.07 -58.18 -33.78
CA MET A 1 -51.20 -58.36 -35.24
C MET A 1 -49.98 -57.77 -35.94
N LEU A 2 -49.68 -58.23 -37.18
CA LEU A 2 -48.86 -57.65 -38.28
C LEU A 2 -48.01 -56.38 -38.03
N ARG A 3 -46.78 -56.19 -38.56
CA ARG A 3 -45.81 -56.99 -39.39
C ARG A 3 -44.41 -56.37 -39.15
N LEU A 4 -43.30 -57.12 -38.96
CA LEU A 4 -42.42 -57.75 -39.98
C LEU A 4 -41.75 -56.71 -40.92
N ILE A 5 -40.42 -56.52 -40.96
CA ILE A 5 -39.36 -57.31 -41.66
C ILE A 5 -37.97 -56.76 -41.17
N LEU A 6 -37.01 -57.54 -40.66
CA LEU A 6 -35.87 -58.25 -41.34
C LEU A 6 -34.86 -57.31 -42.07
N ARG A 7 -33.51 -57.45 -41.99
CA ARG A 7 -32.63 -58.62 -41.79
C ARG A 7 -31.31 -58.32 -41.03
N LEU A 8 -30.65 -59.40 -40.55
CA LEU A 8 -29.21 -59.48 -40.26
C LEU A 8 -28.47 -60.27 -41.37
N ARG A 9 -27.16 -60.02 -41.61
CA ARG A 9 -26.04 -60.95 -41.31
C ARG A 9 -24.65 -60.53 -41.89
N PRO A 10 -23.52 -61.07 -41.37
CA PRO A 10 -22.15 -60.79 -41.83
C PRO A 10 -21.44 -61.99 -42.52
N SER A 11 -20.26 -61.74 -43.09
CA SER A 11 -19.24 -62.72 -43.57
C SER A 11 -17.90 -61.97 -43.81
N SER A 12 -16.82 -62.14 -43.03
CA SER A 12 -15.90 -63.29 -42.83
C SER A 12 -14.69 -63.30 -43.80
N GLY A 13 -13.45 -63.18 -43.28
CA GLY A 13 -12.21 -63.28 -44.06
C GLY A 13 -10.92 -63.03 -43.26
N LEU A 14 -10.21 -64.12 -42.92
CA LEU A 14 -8.82 -64.17 -42.40
C LEU A 14 -7.85 -64.50 -43.58
N PRO A 15 -6.50 -64.42 -43.48
CA PRO A 15 -5.65 -64.60 -42.28
C PRO A 15 -4.39 -63.71 -42.13
N CYS A 16 -3.60 -64.00 -41.08
CA CYS A 16 -2.24 -63.50 -40.82
C CYS A 16 -1.17 -64.46 -41.42
N PRO A 17 0.10 -64.04 -41.59
CA PRO A 17 1.14 -64.65 -40.72
C PRO A 17 2.36 -63.78 -40.31
N ARG A 18 2.68 -63.83 -39.02
CA ARG A 18 4.00 -63.98 -38.35
C ARG A 18 5.35 -63.48 -38.99
N ALA A 19 6.01 -62.61 -38.21
CA ALA A 19 7.32 -62.81 -37.53
C ALA A 19 8.71 -62.50 -38.18
N LEU A 20 9.49 -61.67 -37.44
CA LEU A 20 10.97 -61.68 -37.21
C LEU A 20 11.91 -61.47 -38.44
N SER A 21 13.19 -61.06 -38.35
CA SER A 21 14.13 -60.83 -37.22
C SER A 21 15.01 -59.56 -37.46
N ALA A 22 16.29 -59.51 -37.03
CA ALA A 22 17.08 -58.25 -36.89
C ALA A 22 18.52 -58.25 -37.48
N GLY A 23 18.93 -57.08 -38.01
CA GLY A 23 20.33 -56.67 -38.30
C GLY A 23 21.05 -57.35 -39.49
N PRO A 24 22.34 -57.04 -39.78
CA PRO A 24 23.15 -55.90 -39.28
C PRO A 24 24.04 -55.18 -40.35
N ALA A 25 24.60 -54.03 -39.98
CA ALA A 25 25.95 -53.48 -40.27
C ALA A 25 26.62 -53.49 -41.70
N ALA A 26 27.07 -52.26 -42.10
CA ALA A 26 28.45 -51.90 -42.50
C ALA A 26 28.95 -51.77 -43.98
N LEU A 27 29.70 -50.66 -44.17
CA LEU A 27 30.92 -50.42 -45.00
C LEU A 27 30.91 -50.14 -46.53
N GLY A 28 31.46 -48.96 -46.87
CA GLY A 28 32.30 -48.64 -48.06
C GLY A 28 31.60 -48.09 -49.31
N SER A 29 32.27 -47.37 -50.24
CA SER A 29 33.44 -46.44 -50.24
C SER A 29 33.70 -45.95 -51.70
N ARG A 30 34.50 -44.89 -51.90
CA ARG A 30 34.94 -44.27 -53.21
C ARG A 30 33.90 -43.40 -53.93
N SER A 31 34.18 -42.34 -54.72
CA SER A 31 35.25 -41.33 -54.97
C SER A 31 35.05 -40.84 -56.43
N VAL A 32 34.77 -39.55 -56.74
CA VAL A 32 35.75 -38.45 -57.01
C VAL A 32 36.67 -38.77 -58.22
N PRO A 33 36.82 -37.91 -59.27
CA PRO A 33 37.10 -36.45 -59.25
C PRO A 33 36.18 -35.62 -60.19
N GLY A 34 36.36 -34.32 -60.53
CA GLY A 34 37.31 -33.23 -60.19
C GLY A 34 36.97 -32.01 -61.09
N THR A 35 37.32 -30.74 -60.84
CA THR A 35 38.21 -30.07 -59.85
C THR A 35 37.52 -28.73 -59.45
N GLY A 36 38.07 -27.63 -58.87
CA GLY A 36 39.43 -27.17 -58.51
C GLY A 36 39.83 -25.86 -59.24
N CYS A 37 40.68 -24.97 -58.72
CA CYS A 37 41.29 -24.84 -57.38
C CYS A 37 42.12 -23.53 -57.29
N LEU A 38 41.98 -22.67 -56.26
CA LEU A 38 43.03 -21.69 -55.89
C LEU A 38 43.11 -21.38 -54.37
N ARG A 39 44.37 -21.29 -53.91
CA ARG A 39 44.99 -21.09 -52.56
C ARG A 39 44.43 -19.93 -51.69
N ARG A 40 44.72 -19.81 -50.36
CA ARG A 40 45.86 -20.30 -49.53
C ARG A 40 45.56 -20.36 -48.00
N LEU A 41 46.28 -21.25 -47.29
CA LEU A 41 46.71 -21.39 -45.85
C LEU A 41 46.47 -20.23 -44.84
N HIS A 42 46.43 -20.38 -43.49
CA HIS A 42 46.81 -21.42 -42.47
C HIS A 42 45.69 -21.56 -41.39
N HIS A 43 45.35 -22.71 -40.77
CA HIS A 43 46.02 -23.47 -39.66
C HIS A 43 46.25 -22.68 -38.34
N GLY A 44 45.77 -23.13 -37.16
CA GLY A 44 44.83 -24.22 -36.84
C GLY A 44 44.82 -24.70 -35.35
N ALA A 45 43.69 -25.28 -34.90
CA ALA A 45 43.45 -26.13 -33.70
C ALA A 45 43.80 -25.60 -32.28
N GLY A 46 43.19 -26.07 -31.17
CA GLY A 46 41.98 -26.92 -31.02
C GLY A 46 41.94 -27.76 -29.72
N SER A 47 40.77 -27.80 -29.05
CA SER A 47 40.14 -28.87 -28.21
C SER A 47 40.90 -30.17 -27.85
N ARG A 48 40.68 -30.88 -26.72
CA ARG A 48 39.75 -30.80 -25.55
C ARG A 48 40.01 -31.99 -24.58
N THR A 49 39.53 -31.92 -23.31
CA THR A 49 39.08 -33.07 -22.44
C THR A 49 40.13 -34.16 -22.08
N VAL A 50 40.00 -35.10 -21.11
CA VAL A 50 39.12 -35.42 -19.94
C VAL A 50 39.94 -36.33 -18.99
N SER A 51 39.82 -36.33 -17.65
CA SER A 51 38.98 -37.28 -16.86
C SER A 51 39.23 -37.18 -15.34
N LEU A 52 38.45 -37.94 -14.56
CA LEU A 52 38.47 -38.02 -13.09
C LEU A 52 39.56 -38.95 -12.53
N SER A 53 39.98 -38.72 -11.27
CA SER A 53 39.89 -39.71 -10.17
C SER A 53 40.30 -39.10 -8.81
N SER A 54 39.94 -39.78 -7.71
CA SER A 54 40.15 -39.37 -6.31
C SER A 54 41.30 -40.13 -5.63
N CYS A 55 41.89 -39.56 -4.56
CA CYS A 55 42.16 -40.23 -3.27
C CYS A 55 42.89 -39.33 -2.24
N LEU A 56 42.95 -39.80 -0.99
CA LEU A 56 43.40 -39.08 0.22
C LEU A 56 44.94 -39.00 0.36
N GLY A 57 45.46 -38.02 1.13
CA GLY A 57 46.88 -37.92 1.52
C GLY A 57 47.09 -37.01 2.75
N HIS A 58 47.94 -37.42 3.71
CA HIS A 58 47.95 -36.92 5.09
C HIS A 58 49.18 -36.02 5.43
N ARG A 59 48.97 -35.03 6.33
CA ARG A 59 49.92 -34.40 7.31
C ARG A 59 51.23 -33.69 6.86
N GLY A 60 51.42 -32.48 7.43
CA GLY A 60 52.71 -31.99 7.95
C GLY A 60 53.49 -30.99 7.07
N THR A 61 54.36 -30.10 7.58
CA THR A 61 54.72 -29.77 8.98
C THR A 61 55.38 -28.36 9.06
N LEU A 62 54.96 -27.55 10.06
CA LEU A 62 55.62 -26.38 10.70
C LEU A 62 56.58 -25.45 9.93
N LEU A 63 56.37 -24.14 10.14
CA LEU A 63 57.43 -23.14 10.35
C LEU A 63 57.03 -22.23 11.53
N ARG A 64 58.00 -21.80 12.36
CA ARG A 64 57.76 -21.22 13.70
C ARG A 64 58.80 -20.16 14.06
N CYS A 65 58.36 -18.94 14.41
CA CYS A 65 58.95 -17.99 15.39
C CYS A 65 58.38 -16.56 15.17
N PRO A 66 58.50 -15.63 16.14
CA PRO A 66 58.68 -15.78 17.59
C PRO A 66 57.62 -14.98 18.41
N GLN A 67 57.77 -14.90 19.73
CA GLN A 67 56.96 -14.02 20.62
C GLN A 67 57.83 -12.92 21.25
N SER A 68 57.30 -11.71 21.40
CA SER A 68 57.60 -10.80 22.53
C SER A 68 56.45 -9.80 22.72
N ALA A 69 56.22 -9.36 23.97
CA ALA A 69 55.00 -8.66 24.38
C ALA A 69 54.94 -7.16 24.00
N GLY A 70 53.72 -6.63 23.86
CA GLY A 70 53.44 -5.21 23.66
C GLY A 70 51.94 -4.90 23.66
N SER A 71 51.46 -4.29 24.74
CA SER A 71 50.05 -3.94 25.07
C SER A 71 49.12 -3.52 23.92
N CYS A 72 47.96 -4.19 23.81
CA CYS A 72 46.73 -3.65 23.22
C CYS A 72 45.55 -3.91 24.18
N GLN A 73 44.77 -2.88 24.51
CA GLN A 73 43.58 -3.03 25.37
C GLN A 73 42.39 -3.51 24.55
N GLY A 74 41.80 -4.66 24.93
CA GLY A 74 40.56 -5.18 24.35
C GLY A 74 39.38 -4.98 25.31
N THR A 75 38.35 -4.26 24.86
CA THR A 75 37.12 -4.02 25.63
C THR A 75 36.36 -5.34 25.84
N ARG A 76 36.04 -5.67 27.10
CA ARG A 76 35.23 -6.85 27.43
C ARG A 76 33.74 -6.56 27.17
N PHE A 77 33.17 -7.21 26.18
CA PHE A 77 31.72 -7.43 26.11
C PHE A 77 31.36 -8.65 26.95
N TYR A 78 30.50 -8.47 27.96
CA TYR A 78 29.93 -9.57 28.72
C TYR A 78 28.63 -10.04 28.05
N SER A 79 28.75 -10.99 27.13
CA SER A 79 27.60 -11.75 26.65
C SER A 79 27.23 -12.81 27.68
N LEU A 80 25.99 -12.79 28.18
CA LEU A 80 25.46 -13.88 29.02
C LEU A 80 25.47 -15.21 28.22
N PRO A 81 25.59 -16.37 28.89
CA PRO A 81 25.43 -17.69 28.26
C PRO A 81 24.08 -17.85 27.56
N PRO A 82 23.91 -18.85 26.66
CA PRO A 82 22.58 -19.23 26.18
C PRO A 82 21.68 -19.55 27.37
N HIS A 83 20.49 -18.96 27.36
CA HIS A 83 19.48 -19.10 28.40
C HIS A 83 18.09 -18.89 27.81
N GLN A 84 17.11 -19.62 28.31
CA GLN A 84 15.72 -19.53 27.90
C GLN A 84 14.97 -18.66 28.92
N LYS A 85 14.19 -17.71 28.42
CA LYS A 85 13.33 -16.84 29.23
C LYS A 85 11.95 -17.47 29.23
N VAL A 86 11.47 -17.89 30.40
CA VAL A 86 10.14 -18.49 30.53
C VAL A 86 9.14 -17.37 30.83
N GLU A 87 8.22 -17.15 29.90
CA GLU A 87 7.12 -16.20 30.03
C GLU A 87 5.87 -16.89 30.60
N LEU A 88 5.01 -16.14 31.31
CA LEU A 88 3.73 -16.66 31.80
C LEU A 88 2.76 -16.89 30.61
N PRO A 89 2.34 -18.14 30.31
CA PRO A 89 1.40 -18.39 29.22
C PRO A 89 -0.05 -18.09 29.63
N ALA A 90 -0.94 -17.99 28.64
CA ALA A 90 -2.37 -17.89 28.88
C ALA A 90 -2.95 -19.25 29.31
N LEU A 91 -3.03 -19.49 30.63
CA LEU A 91 -3.61 -20.71 31.21
C LEU A 91 -5.15 -20.74 31.15
N SER A 92 -5.81 -19.65 30.73
CA SER A 92 -7.25 -19.61 30.41
C SER A 92 -7.51 -18.71 29.19
N PRO A 93 -8.58 -18.94 28.39
CA PRO A 93 -8.91 -18.09 27.24
C PRO A 93 -9.33 -16.65 27.60
N THR A 94 -9.55 -16.34 28.88
CA THR A 94 -9.90 -15.00 29.39
C THR A 94 -8.80 -14.38 30.25
N MET A 95 -7.70 -15.10 30.48
CA MET A 95 -6.60 -14.67 31.33
C MET A 95 -5.78 -13.55 30.68
N GLN A 96 -5.74 -12.38 31.31
CA GLN A 96 -4.84 -11.28 30.96
C GLN A 96 -3.73 -11.09 32.00
N THR A 97 -4.03 -11.37 33.27
CA THR A 97 -3.09 -11.44 34.38
C THR A 97 -3.27 -12.74 35.17
N GLY A 98 -2.25 -13.13 35.95
CA GLY A 98 -2.30 -14.22 36.91
C GLY A 98 -1.53 -13.88 38.19
N THR A 99 -1.76 -14.65 39.26
CA THR A 99 -0.99 -14.58 40.51
C THR A 99 -0.19 -15.85 40.68
N ILE A 100 1.12 -15.76 40.94
CA ILE A 100 1.93 -16.95 41.23
C ILE A 100 1.69 -17.33 42.69
N ALA A 101 0.88 -18.36 42.93
CA ALA A 101 0.46 -18.77 44.26
C ALA A 101 1.57 -19.50 45.03
N ARG A 102 2.34 -20.34 44.34
CA ARG A 102 3.52 -21.03 44.89
C ARG A 102 4.48 -21.48 43.78
N TRP A 103 5.78 -21.52 44.06
CA TRP A 103 6.76 -22.28 43.28
C TRP A 103 7.00 -23.66 43.89
N GLU A 104 6.82 -24.74 43.12
CA GLU A 104 7.07 -26.13 43.57
C GLU A 104 8.52 -26.58 43.25
N LYS A 105 9.22 -25.86 42.36
CA LYS A 105 10.64 -26.08 42.01
C LYS A 105 11.51 -24.90 42.48
N LYS A 106 12.74 -25.17 42.89
CA LYS A 106 13.70 -24.17 43.44
C LYS A 106 14.85 -23.87 42.49
N GLU A 107 15.50 -22.73 42.72
CA GLU A 107 16.68 -22.31 41.95
C GLU A 107 17.80 -23.37 42.03
N GLY A 108 18.20 -23.88 40.87
CA GLY A 108 19.20 -24.92 40.70
C GLY A 108 18.65 -26.34 40.48
N GLU A 109 17.35 -26.57 40.62
CA GLU A 109 16.75 -27.90 40.42
C GLU A 109 16.53 -28.22 38.92
N LYS A 110 16.61 -29.51 38.57
CA LYS A 110 16.21 -30.01 37.23
C LYS A 110 14.69 -30.14 37.19
N ILE A 111 14.10 -29.70 36.08
CA ILE A 111 12.70 -29.90 35.71
C ILE A 111 12.66 -30.86 34.52
N SER A 112 11.76 -31.83 34.56
CA SER A 112 11.52 -32.80 33.49
C SER A 112 10.31 -32.40 32.64
N GLU A 113 10.14 -32.98 31.45
CA GLU A 113 8.91 -32.85 30.68
C GLU A 113 7.70 -33.36 31.51
N GLY A 114 6.69 -32.51 31.70
CA GLY A 114 5.52 -32.80 32.54
C GLY A 114 5.71 -32.60 34.05
N ASP A 115 6.85 -32.09 34.53
CA ASP A 115 6.98 -31.68 35.92
C ASP A 115 6.25 -30.35 36.19
N LEU A 116 5.44 -30.31 37.25
CA LEU A 116 4.87 -29.09 37.79
C LEU A 116 5.97 -28.15 38.30
N MET A 117 5.96 -26.89 37.83
CA MET A 117 6.93 -25.87 38.20
C MET A 117 6.36 -24.86 39.21
N ALA A 118 5.12 -24.40 39.01
CA ALA A 118 4.45 -23.43 39.86
C ALA A 118 2.92 -23.59 39.84
N GLU A 119 2.26 -23.22 40.94
CA GLU A 119 0.80 -23.05 41.00
C GLU A 119 0.45 -21.59 40.64
N VAL A 120 -0.39 -21.39 39.61
CA VAL A 120 -0.83 -20.06 39.16
C VAL A 120 -2.33 -19.91 39.41
N GLU A 121 -2.69 -18.93 40.23
CA GLU A 121 -4.08 -18.55 40.49
C GLU A 121 -4.59 -17.63 39.36
N THR A 122 -5.66 -18.07 38.69
CA THR A 122 -6.31 -17.36 37.58
C THR A 122 -7.71 -16.88 37.98
N ASP A 123 -8.36 -16.11 37.10
CA ASP A 123 -9.72 -15.59 37.28
C ASP A 123 -10.84 -16.66 37.34
N LYS A 124 -10.49 -17.95 37.21
CA LYS A 124 -11.42 -19.09 37.22
C LYS A 124 -10.98 -20.27 38.09
N ALA A 125 -9.68 -20.52 38.22
CA ALA A 125 -9.13 -21.62 39.02
C ALA A 125 -7.64 -21.41 39.34
N THR A 126 -7.13 -22.09 40.38
CA THR A 126 -5.70 -22.36 40.49
C THR A 126 -5.32 -23.46 39.50
N VAL A 127 -4.38 -23.18 38.61
CA VAL A 127 -3.91 -24.08 37.55
C VAL A 127 -2.42 -24.32 37.74
N GLY A 128 -2.00 -25.58 37.69
CA GLY A 128 -0.58 -25.93 37.71
C GLY A 128 0.08 -25.60 36.37
N PHE A 129 1.23 -24.93 36.41
CA PHE A 129 2.07 -24.67 35.23
C PHE A 129 3.22 -25.68 35.17
N GLU A 130 3.17 -26.57 34.19
CA GLU A 130 4.16 -27.60 33.89
C GLU A 130 5.14 -27.17 32.78
N MET A 131 6.34 -27.75 32.76
CA MET A 131 7.30 -27.54 31.67
C MET A 131 7.16 -28.60 30.57
N LEU A 132 7.24 -28.16 29.32
CA LEU A 132 7.18 -29.01 28.12
C LEU A 132 8.57 -29.49 27.65
N GLU A 133 9.65 -29.08 28.33
CA GLU A 133 11.03 -29.29 27.92
C GLU A 133 11.92 -29.57 29.15
N GLU A 134 12.87 -30.51 29.06
CA GLU A 134 13.83 -30.75 30.14
C GLU A 134 14.81 -29.58 30.30
N CYS A 135 14.87 -28.96 31.48
CA CYS A 135 15.74 -27.81 31.73
C CYS A 135 16.14 -27.68 33.22
N TYR A 136 17.10 -26.81 33.52
CA TYR A 136 17.46 -26.42 34.90
C TYR A 136 16.96 -25.01 35.21
N LEU A 137 16.32 -24.82 36.36
CA LEU A 137 15.80 -23.52 36.80
C LEU A 137 16.95 -22.62 37.31
N ALA A 138 17.40 -21.67 36.49
CA ALA A 138 18.60 -20.87 36.80
C ALA A 138 18.32 -19.73 37.79
N LYS A 139 17.18 -19.02 37.63
CA LYS A 139 16.77 -17.91 38.50
C LYS A 139 15.25 -17.69 38.42
N ILE A 140 14.59 -17.53 39.56
CA ILE A 140 13.23 -17.02 39.68
C ILE A 140 13.29 -15.48 39.70
N LEU A 141 12.54 -14.83 38.80
CA LEU A 141 12.50 -13.36 38.69
C LEU A 141 11.29 -12.76 39.38
N ILE A 142 10.21 -13.52 39.54
CA ILE A 142 8.97 -13.10 40.21
C ILE A 142 8.74 -13.97 41.45
N PRO A 143 8.76 -13.40 42.67
CA PRO A 143 8.56 -14.16 43.90
C PRO A 143 7.10 -14.63 44.05
N GLU A 144 6.90 -15.67 44.87
CA GLU A 144 5.59 -16.18 45.25
C GLU A 144 4.71 -15.09 45.90
N GLY A 145 3.40 -15.17 45.68
CA GLY A 145 2.43 -14.17 46.13
C GLY A 145 2.38 -12.89 45.28
N THR A 146 3.21 -12.74 44.25
CA THR A 146 3.11 -11.60 43.32
C THR A 146 1.81 -11.69 42.51
N ARG A 147 0.97 -10.67 42.67
CA ARG A 147 -0.31 -10.52 41.96
C ARG A 147 -0.13 -9.78 40.64
N ASP A 148 -1.13 -9.93 39.78
CA ASP A 148 -1.30 -9.18 38.52
C ASP A 148 -0.11 -9.30 37.55
N VAL A 149 0.55 -10.46 37.53
CA VAL A 149 1.59 -10.81 36.54
C VAL A 149 0.91 -10.94 35.17
N ALA A 150 1.24 -10.07 34.24
CA ALA A 150 0.69 -10.10 32.89
C ALA A 150 1.12 -11.37 32.13
N VAL A 151 0.21 -11.91 31.30
CA VAL A 151 0.57 -12.95 30.30
C VAL A 151 1.64 -12.40 29.37
N GLY A 152 2.70 -13.18 29.12
CA GLY A 152 3.91 -12.73 28.40
C GLY A 152 4.98 -12.05 29.27
N ALA A 153 4.77 -11.90 30.59
CA ALA A 153 5.84 -11.45 31.49
C ALA A 153 6.83 -12.60 31.78
N VAL A 154 8.13 -12.32 31.74
CA VAL A 154 9.18 -13.30 32.07
C VAL A 154 9.18 -13.60 33.57
N ILE A 155 8.85 -14.83 33.95
CA ILE A 155 8.71 -15.26 35.36
C ILE A 155 9.99 -15.88 35.93
N CYS A 156 10.76 -16.58 35.09
CA CYS A 156 12.04 -17.19 35.45
C CYS A 156 12.96 -17.35 34.23
N ILE A 157 14.22 -17.71 34.50
CA ILE A 157 15.23 -18.08 33.50
C ILE A 157 15.58 -19.54 33.69
N THR A 158 15.62 -20.30 32.59
CA THR A 158 16.06 -21.69 32.53
C THR A 158 17.31 -21.85 31.65
N VAL A 159 18.09 -22.91 31.90
CA VAL A 159 19.32 -23.24 31.15
C VAL A 159 19.43 -24.74 30.89
N ASP A 160 20.03 -25.10 29.76
CA ASP A 160 20.16 -26.50 29.29
C ASP A 160 21.22 -27.30 30.07
N SER A 161 22.05 -26.63 30.88
CA SER A 161 23.22 -27.25 31.53
C SER A 161 23.51 -26.62 32.89
N PRO A 162 23.83 -27.43 33.93
CA PRO A 162 23.96 -26.96 35.30
C PRO A 162 25.16 -26.03 35.50
N ASP A 163 26.20 -26.17 34.68
CA ASP A 163 27.41 -25.35 34.72
C ASP A 163 27.17 -23.85 34.42
N LEU A 164 26.01 -23.51 33.86
CA LEU A 164 25.62 -22.13 33.52
C LEU A 164 24.86 -21.41 34.65
N ILE A 165 24.27 -22.15 35.60
CA ILE A 165 23.51 -21.60 36.74
C ILE A 165 24.30 -20.54 37.53
N PRO A 166 25.62 -20.65 37.78
CA PRO A 166 26.39 -19.64 38.50
C PRO A 166 26.39 -18.25 37.86
N ALA A 167 26.17 -18.14 36.55
CA ALA A 167 26.25 -16.87 35.80
C ALA A 167 25.01 -15.98 35.94
N PHE A 168 23.88 -16.48 36.47
CA PHE A 168 22.61 -15.77 36.53
C PHE A 168 22.21 -15.30 37.93
N LYS A 169 23.09 -15.46 38.93
CA LYS A 169 22.81 -15.14 40.34
C LYS A 169 22.53 -13.65 40.60
N ASP A 170 23.17 -12.77 39.85
CA ASP A 170 23.10 -11.31 40.02
C ASP A 170 22.11 -10.62 39.04
N VAL A 171 21.30 -11.39 38.31
CA VAL A 171 20.39 -10.87 37.28
C VAL A 171 19.05 -10.45 37.88
N THR A 172 18.71 -9.16 37.74
CA THR A 172 17.43 -8.57 38.18
C THR A 172 16.56 -8.17 36.99
N LEU A 173 15.25 -7.99 37.21
CA LEU A 173 14.28 -7.60 36.17
C LEU A 173 14.71 -6.36 35.36
N ASP A 174 15.26 -5.34 36.01
CA ASP A 174 15.72 -4.11 35.36
C ASP A 174 16.88 -4.35 34.39
N SER A 175 17.80 -5.26 34.72
CA SER A 175 18.95 -5.60 33.88
C SER A 175 18.55 -6.29 32.58
N ILE A 176 17.42 -7.02 32.57
CA ILE A 176 16.85 -7.66 31.39
C ILE A 176 16.09 -6.64 30.53
N LYS A 177 15.42 -5.68 31.17
CA LYS A 177 14.60 -4.64 30.51
C LYS A 177 15.43 -3.62 29.71
N ALA A 178 16.72 -3.48 30.02
CA ALA A 178 17.67 -2.63 29.29
C ALA A 178 18.12 -3.19 27.93
N ALA A 179 17.74 -4.42 27.56
CA ALA A 179 18.31 -5.16 26.42
C ALA A 179 17.32 -5.44 25.26
N GLY A 180 16.14 -4.80 25.22
CA GLY A 180 15.19 -4.95 24.11
C GLY A 180 14.12 -3.85 24.09
N PRO A 181 13.59 -3.47 22.91
CA PRO A 181 12.57 -2.43 22.78
C PRO A 181 11.16 -2.94 23.11
N SER A 182 10.30 -2.09 23.67
CA SER A 182 8.90 -2.41 23.94
C SER A 182 7.97 -1.22 23.70
N PRO A 183 6.88 -1.37 22.92
CA PRO A 183 5.69 -0.53 23.06
C PRO A 183 4.81 -1.03 24.21
N VAL A 184 3.83 -0.23 24.63
CA VAL A 184 2.90 -0.52 25.74
C VAL A 184 1.44 -0.38 25.32
N SER A 185 0.54 -1.11 25.99
CA SER A 185 -0.85 -0.69 26.22
C SER A 185 -1.38 -1.36 27.49
N SER A 186 -2.32 -0.70 28.17
CA SER A 186 -2.94 -1.13 29.43
C SER A 186 -4.40 -1.57 29.26
N ALA A 187 -5.00 -2.06 30.34
CA ALA A 187 -6.42 -2.38 30.49
C ALA A 187 -7.00 -1.69 31.77
N PRO A 188 -8.33 -1.53 31.90
CA PRO A 188 -8.95 -0.53 32.80
C PRO A 188 -9.39 -1.04 34.20
N PRO A 189 -9.66 -0.13 35.17
CA PRO A 189 -10.04 -0.46 36.55
C PRO A 189 -11.55 -0.41 36.85
N PRO A 190 -12.02 -1.05 37.95
CA PRO A 190 -13.35 -0.84 38.55
C PRO A 190 -13.35 0.23 39.68
N PRO A 191 -14.53 0.70 40.15
CA PRO A 191 -14.66 1.84 41.09
C PRO A 191 -15.02 1.36 42.54
N PRO A 192 -15.44 2.20 43.53
CA PRO A 192 -14.54 2.49 44.65
C PRO A 192 -15.12 2.23 46.06
N ALA A 193 -14.25 2.30 47.07
CA ALA A 193 -14.61 2.44 48.49
C ALA A 193 -13.72 3.54 49.14
N ALA A 194 -14.25 4.23 50.15
CA ALA A 194 -13.81 5.60 50.46
C ALA A 194 -12.67 5.76 51.51
N ALA A 195 -11.79 6.71 51.21
CA ALA A 195 -11.12 7.64 52.14
C ALA A 195 -10.30 7.10 53.33
N ALA A 196 -8.97 7.03 53.12
CA ALA A 196 -7.98 7.45 54.11
C ALA A 196 -6.79 8.11 53.38
N ALA A 197 -6.36 9.29 53.82
CA ALA A 197 -5.30 10.06 53.14
C ALA A 197 -3.89 9.58 53.55
N PRO A 198 -3.00 9.18 52.62
CA PRO A 198 -1.60 8.88 52.91
C PRO A 198 -0.75 10.16 53.09
N PRO A 199 0.38 10.09 53.84
CA PRO A 199 1.25 11.23 54.08
C PRO A 199 2.17 11.55 52.88
N ALA A 200 2.64 12.80 52.81
CA ALA A 200 3.57 13.26 51.78
C ALA A 200 4.98 12.67 51.95
N ALA A 201 5.62 12.36 50.82
CA ALA A 201 7.04 12.02 50.69
C ALA A 201 7.68 12.83 49.54
N PRO A 202 9.00 13.12 49.57
CA PRO A 202 9.57 14.24 48.82
C PRO A 202 10.08 13.86 47.42
N GLY A 203 10.08 14.81 46.48
CA GLY A 203 10.81 14.64 45.21
C GLY A 203 10.57 15.63 44.07
N SER A 204 9.44 16.35 44.03
CA SER A 204 9.11 17.28 42.94
C SER A 204 9.28 18.74 43.34
N SER A 205 9.88 19.55 42.45
CA SER A 205 10.13 20.99 42.63
C SER A 205 8.88 21.87 42.38
N TYR A 206 7.69 21.31 42.51
CA TYR A 206 6.42 21.92 42.13
C TYR A 206 5.37 21.66 43.23
N PRO A 207 4.50 22.63 43.56
CA PRO A 207 3.47 22.47 44.59
C PRO A 207 2.37 21.47 44.16
N THR A 208 1.42 21.22 45.06
CA THR A 208 0.27 20.32 44.82
C THR A 208 -0.45 20.70 43.53
N HIS A 209 -0.55 19.77 42.58
CA HIS A 209 -1.15 19.99 41.27
C HIS A 209 -1.80 18.72 40.73
N MET A 210 -2.82 18.91 39.90
CA MET A 210 -3.59 17.84 39.28
C MET A 210 -3.39 17.87 37.77
N LYS A 211 -3.20 16.69 37.18
CA LYS A 211 -3.06 16.51 35.72
C LYS A 211 -4.37 16.02 35.14
N ILE A 212 -5.02 16.84 34.32
CA ILE A 212 -6.23 16.44 33.60
C ILE A 212 -5.83 15.77 32.29
N THR A 213 -6.16 14.49 32.14
CA THR A 213 -5.88 13.70 30.93
C THR A 213 -7.12 13.60 30.04
N LEU A 214 -6.94 13.34 28.75
CA LEU A 214 -8.04 13.13 27.80
C LEU A 214 -8.84 11.85 28.15
N PRO A 215 -10.12 11.94 28.57
CA PRO A 215 -10.93 10.77 28.88
C PRO A 215 -11.62 10.20 27.62
N ALA A 216 -12.20 9.01 27.75
CA ALA A 216 -12.96 8.36 26.68
C ALA A 216 -14.36 9.00 26.50
N LEU A 217 -14.42 10.13 25.80
CA LEU A 217 -15.67 10.87 25.50
C LEU A 217 -16.63 10.13 24.53
N SER A 218 -16.24 8.99 23.97
CA SER A 218 -17.07 8.12 23.11
C SER A 218 -16.62 6.67 23.27
N PRO A 219 -17.53 5.67 23.32
CA PRO A 219 -17.18 4.25 23.46
C PRO A 219 -16.33 3.68 22.30
N THR A 220 -16.22 4.38 21.16
CA THR A 220 -15.41 3.98 20.01
C THR A 220 -14.14 4.82 19.82
N MET A 221 -13.89 5.82 20.67
CA MET A 221 -12.79 6.76 20.49
C MET A 221 -11.48 6.24 21.10
N THR A 222 -10.43 6.17 20.29
CA THR A 222 -9.04 5.92 20.73
C THR A 222 -8.14 7.15 20.68
N MET A 223 -8.58 8.20 19.96
CA MET A 223 -7.90 9.49 19.81
C MET A 223 -8.93 10.59 19.53
N GLY A 224 -8.67 11.81 20.01
CA GLY A 224 -9.54 12.98 19.81
C GLY A 224 -8.78 14.20 19.25
N THR A 225 -9.49 15.17 18.71
CA THR A 225 -8.92 16.46 18.25
C THR A 225 -9.38 17.58 19.18
N VAL A 226 -8.46 18.34 19.77
CA VAL A 226 -8.81 19.53 20.56
C VAL A 226 -9.09 20.67 19.58
N GLN A 227 -10.37 20.96 19.30
CA GLN A 227 -10.73 22.03 18.37
C GLN A 227 -10.41 23.41 18.96
N ARG A 228 -10.78 23.64 20.22
CA ARG A 228 -10.68 24.97 20.85
C ARG A 228 -10.64 24.87 22.37
N TRP A 229 -9.86 25.72 23.02
CA TRP A 229 -9.94 25.94 24.47
C TRP A 229 -10.90 27.10 24.76
N GLU A 230 -11.82 26.92 25.71
CA GLU A 230 -12.73 28.00 26.16
C GLU A 230 -12.21 28.72 27.41
N LYS A 231 -11.32 28.07 28.18
CA LYS A 231 -10.64 28.62 29.36
C LYS A 231 -9.17 28.89 29.08
N LYS A 232 -8.61 29.92 29.70
CA LYS A 232 -7.22 30.36 29.52
C LYS A 232 -6.36 30.11 30.76
N VAL A 233 -5.06 30.00 30.54
CA VAL A 233 -4.07 29.87 31.62
C VAL A 233 -4.18 31.06 32.58
N GLY A 234 -4.44 30.77 33.85
CA GLY A 234 -4.68 31.75 34.92
C GLY A 234 -6.14 31.89 35.35
N GLU A 235 -7.11 31.38 34.59
CA GLU A 235 -8.54 31.51 34.93
C GLU A 235 -8.98 30.51 36.02
N LYS A 236 -9.91 30.93 36.90
CA LYS A 236 -10.58 30.03 37.84
C LYS A 236 -11.58 29.14 37.07
N LEU A 237 -11.57 27.87 37.43
CA LEU A 237 -12.49 26.83 36.99
C LEU A 237 -13.40 26.41 38.14
N SER A 238 -14.67 26.17 37.82
CA SER A 238 -15.69 25.64 38.73
C SER A 238 -16.21 24.29 38.20
N GLU A 239 -16.80 23.45 39.04
CA GLU A 239 -17.43 22.20 38.59
C GLU A 239 -18.52 22.48 37.54
N GLY A 240 -18.47 21.79 36.40
CA GLY A 240 -19.38 21.98 35.26
C GLY A 240 -19.01 23.12 34.30
N ASP A 241 -17.90 23.84 34.50
CA ASP A 241 -17.39 24.79 33.51
C ASP A 241 -16.93 24.07 32.23
N LEU A 242 -17.28 24.59 31.05
CA LEU A 242 -16.72 24.10 29.78
C LEU A 242 -15.23 24.48 29.69
N LEU A 243 -14.35 23.48 29.52
CA LEU A 243 -12.90 23.62 29.45
C LEU A 243 -12.40 23.76 28.00
N ALA A 244 -12.82 22.83 27.14
CA ALA A 244 -12.42 22.75 25.73
C ALA A 244 -13.47 22.03 24.87
N GLU A 245 -13.53 22.36 23.58
CA GLU A 245 -14.31 21.64 22.56
C GLU A 245 -13.43 20.54 21.93
N ILE A 246 -13.90 19.29 21.99
CA ILE A 246 -13.14 18.11 21.51
C ILE A 246 -13.91 17.40 20.40
N GLU A 247 -13.34 17.40 19.19
CA GLU A 247 -13.85 16.69 18.01
C GLU A 247 -13.49 15.20 18.11
N THR A 248 -14.52 14.36 18.23
CA THR A 248 -14.45 12.89 18.27
C THR A 248 -14.77 12.29 16.90
N ASP A 249 -14.72 10.96 16.78
CA ASP A 249 -15.09 10.21 15.57
C ASP A 249 -16.60 10.21 15.25
N LYS A 250 -17.41 10.92 16.04
CA LYS A 250 -18.88 10.99 15.93
C LYS A 250 -19.45 12.42 16.05
N ALA A 251 -18.89 13.25 16.92
CA ALA A 251 -19.36 14.62 17.18
C ALA A 251 -18.26 15.49 17.82
N THR A 252 -18.38 16.82 17.73
CA THR A 252 -17.71 17.71 18.69
C THR A 252 -18.47 17.65 20.02
N ILE A 253 -17.76 17.35 21.10
CA ILE A 253 -18.30 17.23 22.46
C ILE A 253 -17.55 18.25 23.33
N GLY A 254 -18.29 19.00 24.16
CA GLY A 254 -17.69 19.86 25.17
C GLY A 254 -17.11 19.03 26.31
N PHE A 255 -15.86 19.27 26.67
CA PHE A 255 -15.23 18.66 27.84
C PHE A 255 -15.35 19.61 29.03
N GLU A 256 -16.11 19.18 30.04
CA GLU A 256 -16.43 19.95 31.25
C GLU A 256 -15.44 19.67 32.39
N VAL A 257 -15.20 20.67 33.23
CA VAL A 257 -14.33 20.57 34.42
C VAL A 257 -15.05 19.80 35.52
N GLN A 258 -14.38 18.80 36.09
CA GLN A 258 -14.92 17.93 37.14
C GLN A 258 -14.54 18.36 38.57
N GLU A 259 -13.58 19.27 38.75
CA GLU A 259 -13.03 19.67 40.05
C GLU A 259 -12.63 21.17 40.06
N GLU A 260 -12.87 21.90 41.17
CA GLU A 260 -12.52 23.32 41.27
C GLU A 260 -11.00 23.58 41.27
N GLY A 261 -10.57 24.71 40.68
CA GLY A 261 -9.19 25.17 40.79
C GLY A 261 -8.83 26.28 39.80
N TYR A 262 -7.54 26.46 39.53
CA TYR A 262 -7.02 27.41 38.57
C TYR A 262 -6.24 26.69 37.45
N LEU A 263 -6.45 27.11 36.20
CA LEU A 263 -5.77 26.51 35.04
C LEU A 263 -4.30 26.96 34.97
N ALA A 264 -3.38 26.15 35.49
CA ALA A 264 -1.98 26.54 35.67
C ALA A 264 -1.12 26.45 34.40
N LYS A 265 -1.37 25.45 33.53
CA LYS A 265 -0.74 25.34 32.21
C LYS A 265 -1.55 24.44 31.27
N ILE A 266 -1.68 24.86 30.01
CA ILE A 266 -2.14 24.01 28.90
C ILE A 266 -0.91 23.27 28.33
N MET A 267 -1.01 21.95 28.17
CA MET A 267 0.04 21.10 27.60
C MET A 267 -0.21 20.75 26.13
N VAL A 268 -1.48 20.66 25.71
CA VAL A 268 -1.89 20.39 24.33
C VAL A 268 -2.52 21.66 23.71
N PRO A 269 -1.89 22.30 22.71
CA PRO A 269 -2.42 23.53 22.12
C PRO A 269 -3.70 23.29 21.30
N GLU A 270 -4.47 24.36 21.07
CA GLU A 270 -5.65 24.33 20.20
C GLU A 270 -5.32 23.90 18.77
N GLY A 271 -6.24 23.18 18.12
CA GLY A 271 -6.06 22.61 16.80
C GLY A 271 -5.24 21.31 16.76
N THR A 272 -4.72 20.81 17.89
CA THR A 272 -3.98 19.54 17.94
C THR A 272 -4.91 18.36 17.63
N ARG A 273 -4.56 17.58 16.60
CA ARG A 273 -5.34 16.44 16.12
C ARG A 273 -4.73 15.11 16.57
N ASP A 274 -5.53 14.04 16.53
CA ASP A 274 -5.13 12.66 16.84
C ASP A 274 -4.49 12.46 18.24
N VAL A 275 -4.93 13.24 19.25
CA VAL A 275 -4.45 13.16 20.64
C VAL A 275 -4.92 11.83 21.28
N PRO A 276 -4.01 10.94 21.75
CA PRO A 276 -4.40 9.66 22.36
C PRO A 276 -5.13 9.82 23.71
N LEU A 277 -6.00 8.86 24.04
CA LEU A 277 -6.56 8.74 25.39
C LEU A 277 -5.47 8.71 26.47
N GLY A 278 -5.73 9.31 27.63
CA GLY A 278 -4.77 9.35 28.74
C GLY A 278 -3.65 10.38 28.60
N THR A 279 -3.53 11.07 27.46
CA THR A 279 -2.56 12.18 27.29
C THR A 279 -2.95 13.36 28.21
N PRO A 280 -2.02 13.95 28.99
CA PRO A 280 -2.30 15.13 29.81
C PRO A 280 -2.59 16.36 28.92
N LEU A 281 -3.78 16.94 29.08
CA LEU A 281 -4.24 18.11 28.34
C LEU A 281 -3.81 19.41 29.04
N CYS A 282 -3.95 19.46 30.37
CA CYS A 282 -3.60 20.62 31.20
C CYS A 282 -3.33 20.25 32.66
N ILE A 283 -2.78 21.21 33.40
CA ILE A 283 -2.54 21.15 34.84
C ILE A 283 -3.47 22.14 35.55
N ILE A 284 -4.19 21.66 36.57
CA ILE A 284 -5.02 22.47 37.49
C ILE A 284 -4.33 22.53 38.86
N VAL A 285 -4.44 23.68 39.54
CA VAL A 285 -3.84 23.92 40.86
C VAL A 285 -4.85 24.63 41.77
N GLU A 286 -4.89 24.24 43.05
CA GLU A 286 -5.85 24.77 44.05
C GLU A 286 -5.70 26.28 44.31
N LYS A 287 -4.49 26.84 44.12
CA LYS A 287 -4.10 28.18 44.58
C LYS A 287 -3.53 29.05 43.47
N GLU A 288 -4.00 30.29 43.42
CA GLU A 288 -3.58 31.30 42.44
C GLU A 288 -2.08 31.64 42.51
N SER A 289 -1.48 31.56 43.71
CA SER A 289 -0.04 31.77 43.94
C SER A 289 0.85 30.79 43.15
N ASP A 290 0.34 29.58 42.92
CA ASP A 290 1.15 28.42 42.56
C ASP A 290 1.20 28.24 41.03
N ILE A 291 0.29 28.90 40.29
CA ILE A 291 0.26 29.06 38.83
C ILE A 291 1.64 29.51 38.30
N ALA A 292 2.32 30.40 39.03
CA ALA A 292 3.62 30.93 38.64
C ALA A 292 4.71 29.84 38.54
N ALA A 293 4.62 28.76 39.32
CA ALA A 293 5.60 27.68 39.32
C ALA A 293 5.52 26.78 38.07
N PHE A 294 4.35 26.68 37.43
CA PHE A 294 4.13 25.75 36.31
C PHE A 294 4.45 26.32 34.92
N LYS A 295 4.77 27.61 34.81
CA LYS A 295 5.09 28.26 33.53
C LYS A 295 6.17 27.50 32.75
N ASP A 296 7.24 27.14 33.43
CA ASP A 296 8.38 26.40 32.88
C ASP A 296 8.29 24.88 33.11
N TYR A 297 7.10 24.35 33.46
CA TYR A 297 6.90 22.90 33.59
C TYR A 297 7.07 22.21 32.24
N VAL A 298 8.05 21.31 32.15
CA VAL A 298 8.29 20.42 31.01
C VAL A 298 8.29 19.00 31.56
N GLU A 299 7.48 18.13 30.95
CA GLU A 299 7.39 16.73 31.37
C GLU A 299 8.55 15.94 30.76
N THR A 300 9.52 15.55 31.59
CA THR A 300 10.72 14.78 31.19
C THR A 300 10.33 13.33 30.83
N GLY A 301 9.68 13.14 29.68
CA GLY A 301 9.12 11.84 29.31
C GLY A 301 8.53 11.68 27.91
N LEU A 302 8.47 12.72 27.06
CA LEU A 302 8.07 12.58 25.65
C LEU A 302 9.01 13.34 24.70
N ALA A 303 9.18 12.80 23.48
CA ALA A 303 10.04 13.36 22.45
C ALA A 303 9.41 14.57 21.76
N GLU A 304 10.22 15.60 21.49
CA GLU A 304 9.78 16.85 20.87
C GLU A 304 9.34 16.65 19.41
N VAL A 305 8.02 16.64 19.17
CA VAL A 305 7.47 16.89 17.83
C VAL A 305 7.53 18.40 17.57
N SER A 306 8.70 18.88 17.19
CA SER A 306 8.94 20.28 16.83
C SER A 306 8.31 20.62 15.47
N THR A 307 7.56 21.71 15.39
CA THR A 307 7.06 22.30 14.14
C THR A 307 6.94 23.82 14.32
N PRO A 308 7.37 24.67 13.36
CA PRO A 308 7.43 26.12 13.55
C PRO A 308 6.06 26.80 13.60
N ALA A 309 5.97 27.92 14.33
CA ALA A 309 4.74 28.70 14.49
C ALA A 309 4.31 29.44 13.21
N PRO A 310 3.02 29.41 12.83
CA PRO A 310 2.45 30.28 11.79
C PRO A 310 2.17 31.69 12.33
N ALA A 311 2.20 32.69 11.44
CA ALA A 311 1.87 34.08 11.76
C ALA A 311 0.34 34.31 11.85
N PRO A 312 -0.12 35.29 12.66
CA PRO A 312 -1.56 35.50 12.91
C PRO A 312 -2.29 36.05 11.68
N THR A 313 -3.51 35.56 11.46
CA THR A 313 -4.45 36.06 10.43
C THR A 313 -5.77 36.45 11.09
N ALA A 314 -6.46 37.48 10.58
CA ALA A 314 -7.51 38.19 11.31
C ALA A 314 -8.91 37.53 11.30
N THR A 315 -9.69 37.85 12.33
CA THR A 315 -11.06 37.39 12.60
C THR A 315 -12.08 37.79 11.52
N PRO A 316 -12.92 36.84 11.02
CA PRO A 316 -14.17 37.14 10.35
C PRO A 316 -15.39 37.04 11.30
N ALA A 317 -16.42 37.85 11.05
CA ALA A 317 -17.66 37.94 11.84
C ALA A 317 -18.88 38.04 10.86
N PRO A 318 -20.15 37.80 11.27
CA PRO A 318 -21.01 36.86 10.53
C PRO A 318 -21.86 37.42 9.37
N ALA A 319 -22.60 36.50 8.74
CA ALA A 319 -23.28 36.66 7.46
C ALA A 319 -24.72 37.24 7.51
N ALA A 320 -25.18 37.74 6.36
CA ALA A 320 -26.59 37.95 6.02
C ALA A 320 -26.80 37.73 4.50
N ALA A 321 -28.05 37.43 4.09
CA ALA A 321 -28.47 37.14 2.71
C ALA A 321 -29.99 37.46 2.56
N PRO A 322 -30.66 37.32 1.39
CA PRO A 322 -30.20 36.92 0.05
C PRO A 322 -30.74 37.77 -1.13
N ALA A 323 -30.45 37.31 -2.36
CA ALA A 323 -31.24 37.43 -3.61
C ALA A 323 -31.28 38.74 -4.44
N LEU A 324 -30.96 38.61 -5.75
CA LEU A 324 -31.80 39.03 -6.89
C LEU A 324 -31.28 38.39 -8.21
N SER A 325 -32.08 38.45 -9.29
CA SER A 325 -31.92 37.65 -10.53
C SER A 325 -31.22 38.40 -11.71
N PRO A 326 -30.72 37.71 -12.77
CA PRO A 326 -29.72 38.27 -13.69
C PRO A 326 -30.19 38.62 -15.13
N ALA A 327 -29.53 39.61 -15.75
CA ALA A 327 -29.43 39.84 -17.21
C ALA A 327 -28.41 40.98 -17.51
N PRO A 328 -27.90 41.15 -18.76
CA PRO A 328 -27.47 40.17 -19.76
C PRO A 328 -25.96 40.35 -20.13
N ALA A 329 -25.44 39.56 -21.07
CA ALA A 329 -24.00 39.51 -21.41
C ALA A 329 -23.50 40.60 -22.37
N ALA A 330 -22.21 40.95 -22.26
CA ALA A 330 -21.45 41.77 -23.21
C ALA A 330 -20.28 40.97 -23.84
N ALA A 331 -19.83 41.36 -25.03
CA ALA A 331 -18.99 40.53 -25.89
C ALA A 331 -17.47 40.56 -25.56
N ALA A 332 -16.79 39.43 -25.78
CA ALA A 332 -15.34 39.30 -25.67
C ALA A 332 -14.60 39.69 -26.97
N PRO A 333 -13.36 40.24 -26.90
CA PRO A 333 -12.57 40.59 -28.07
C PRO A 333 -12.04 39.36 -28.84
N ALA A 334 -11.83 39.52 -30.15
CA ALA A 334 -11.50 38.42 -31.06
C ALA A 334 -10.02 37.98 -31.03
N ALA A 335 -9.78 36.68 -31.18
CA ALA A 335 -8.44 36.07 -31.24
C ALA A 335 -7.76 36.27 -32.62
N PRO A 336 -6.41 36.28 -32.68
CA PRO A 336 -5.66 36.47 -33.92
C PRO A 336 -5.83 35.31 -34.92
N ARG A 337 -6.06 35.65 -36.19
CA ARG A 337 -6.32 34.68 -37.27
C ARG A 337 -5.02 34.07 -37.80
N LYS A 338 -4.86 32.75 -37.68
CA LYS A 338 -3.84 31.99 -38.43
C LYS A 338 -4.30 31.76 -39.88
N GLY A 339 -3.69 32.46 -40.83
CA GLY A 339 -4.00 32.35 -42.26
C GLY A 339 -2.88 32.94 -43.14
N ARG A 340 -2.91 32.67 -44.45
CA ARG A 340 -1.89 33.15 -45.38
C ARG A 340 -2.08 34.65 -45.66
N VAL A 341 -1.19 35.48 -45.09
CA VAL A 341 -1.25 36.95 -45.22
C VAL A 341 -0.98 37.39 -46.67
N PHE A 342 -1.97 38.07 -47.27
CA PHE A 342 -1.83 38.70 -48.58
C PHE A 342 -1.31 40.14 -48.40
N ALA A 343 -0.10 40.41 -48.89
CA ALA A 343 0.52 41.72 -48.83
C ALA A 343 1.18 42.05 -50.18
N SER A 344 1.06 43.31 -50.62
CA SER A 344 1.67 43.78 -51.87
C SER A 344 3.21 43.75 -51.81
N PRO A 345 3.93 43.57 -52.93
CA PRO A 345 5.40 43.45 -52.91
C PRO A 345 6.12 44.66 -52.30
N LEU A 346 5.58 45.86 -52.53
CA LEU A 346 6.10 47.12 -51.99
C LEU A 346 5.83 47.23 -50.47
N ALA A 347 4.64 46.80 -50.02
CA ALA A 347 4.32 46.68 -48.60
C ALA A 347 5.28 45.71 -47.88
N LYS A 348 5.59 44.55 -48.48
CA LYS A 348 6.53 43.58 -47.88
C LYS A 348 7.94 44.15 -47.67
N LYS A 349 8.44 45.00 -48.59
CA LYS A 349 9.72 45.70 -48.40
C LYS A 349 9.65 46.72 -47.26
N LEU A 350 8.64 47.61 -47.28
CA LEU A 350 8.48 48.64 -46.26
C LEU A 350 8.25 48.08 -44.84
N ALA A 351 7.57 46.93 -44.71
CA ALA A 351 7.45 46.22 -43.43
C ALA A 351 8.79 45.69 -42.92
N ALA A 352 9.61 45.10 -43.79
CA ALA A 352 10.94 44.62 -43.44
C ALA A 352 11.91 45.77 -43.08
N GLU A 353 11.86 46.88 -43.84
CA GLU A 353 12.64 48.10 -43.59
C GLU A 353 12.24 48.80 -42.28
N LYS A 354 10.99 48.68 -41.84
CA LYS A 354 10.46 49.27 -40.61
C LYS A 354 10.36 48.30 -39.42
N GLY A 355 10.71 47.02 -39.59
CA GLY A 355 10.61 45.99 -38.54
C GLY A 355 9.18 45.65 -38.09
N ILE A 356 8.17 45.83 -38.95
CA ILE A 356 6.74 45.64 -38.63
C ILE A 356 6.28 44.23 -39.02
N ASP A 357 5.67 43.52 -38.08
CA ASP A 357 5.06 42.20 -38.34
C ASP A 357 3.76 42.33 -39.14
N LEU A 358 3.75 41.80 -40.36
CA LEU A 358 2.61 41.75 -41.26
C LEU A 358 1.42 40.94 -40.72
N ALA A 359 1.61 40.09 -39.70
CA ALA A 359 0.49 39.40 -39.03
C ALA A 359 -0.33 40.31 -38.10
N GLN A 360 0.20 41.49 -37.74
CA GLN A 360 -0.46 42.47 -36.85
C GLN A 360 -1.10 43.64 -37.60
N VAL A 361 -0.80 43.80 -38.89
CA VAL A 361 -1.32 44.89 -39.75
C VAL A 361 -2.58 44.43 -40.47
N SER A 362 -3.71 45.12 -40.26
CA SER A 362 -4.93 44.91 -41.05
C SER A 362 -4.77 45.55 -42.44
N GLY A 363 -5.00 44.78 -43.51
CA GLY A 363 -4.84 45.26 -44.89
C GLY A 363 -6.13 45.84 -45.46
N SER A 364 -6.08 47.09 -45.95
CA SER A 364 -7.26 47.81 -46.47
C SER A 364 -7.48 47.64 -47.99
N GLY A 365 -6.66 46.83 -48.68
CA GLY A 365 -6.78 46.56 -50.11
C GLY A 365 -7.78 45.42 -50.44
N PRO A 366 -8.16 45.27 -51.74
CA PRO A 366 -8.99 44.16 -52.20
C PRO A 366 -8.47 42.79 -51.75
N ASP A 367 -9.38 41.90 -51.37
CA ASP A 367 -9.12 40.61 -50.71
C ASP A 367 -8.41 40.71 -49.34
N GLY A 368 -8.55 41.84 -48.63
CA GLY A 368 -7.90 42.06 -47.33
C GLY A 368 -6.39 42.27 -47.43
N ARG A 369 -5.92 42.82 -48.56
CA ARG A 369 -4.50 42.85 -48.93
C ARG A 369 -3.78 44.05 -48.32
N ILE A 370 -2.67 43.80 -47.64
CA ILE A 370 -1.85 44.86 -47.03
C ILE A 370 -1.18 45.72 -48.12
N THR A 371 -1.47 47.02 -48.06
CA THR A 371 -0.97 48.07 -48.96
C THR A 371 0.10 48.92 -48.26
N ARG A 372 0.72 49.84 -49.01
CA ARG A 372 1.68 50.80 -48.43
C ARG A 372 1.05 51.67 -47.34
N LYS A 373 -0.19 52.14 -47.52
CA LYS A 373 -0.87 53.03 -46.56
C LYS A 373 -1.08 52.36 -45.21
N ASP A 374 -1.35 51.07 -45.21
CA ASP A 374 -1.60 50.29 -43.99
C ASP A 374 -0.35 50.19 -43.11
N ILE A 375 0.85 50.15 -43.71
CA ILE A 375 2.14 50.10 -43.00
C ILE A 375 2.64 51.50 -42.66
N ASP A 376 2.46 52.48 -43.55
CA ASP A 376 2.80 53.87 -43.27
C ASP A 376 1.92 54.48 -42.16
N GLY A 377 0.71 53.94 -41.94
CA GLY A 377 -0.18 54.28 -40.83
C GLY A 377 -0.10 53.36 -39.60
N PHE A 378 0.67 52.27 -39.63
CA PHE A 378 0.78 51.36 -38.47
C PHE A 378 1.77 51.90 -37.44
N VAL A 379 1.24 52.40 -36.33
CA VAL A 379 2.03 52.79 -35.16
C VAL A 379 2.21 51.56 -34.25
N PRO A 380 3.43 51.01 -34.09
CA PRO A 380 3.64 49.90 -33.16
C PRO A 380 3.38 50.36 -31.71
N PRO A 381 2.78 49.51 -30.84
CA PRO A 381 2.45 49.88 -29.48
C PRO A 381 3.72 50.17 -28.67
N LYS A 382 3.94 51.45 -28.35
CA LYS A 382 5.12 51.93 -27.62
C LYS A 382 5.04 51.54 -26.14
N ALA A 383 5.93 50.66 -25.70
CA ALA A 383 6.21 50.47 -24.28
C ALA A 383 6.74 51.79 -23.66
N ALA A 384 6.20 52.19 -22.51
CA ALA A 384 6.48 53.48 -21.88
C ALA A 384 7.51 53.35 -20.73
N PRO A 385 8.57 54.17 -20.70
CA PRO A 385 9.45 54.32 -19.53
C PRO A 385 8.78 55.09 -18.39
N ALA A 386 9.29 54.93 -17.17
CA ALA A 386 8.73 55.54 -15.96
C ALA A 386 9.38 56.89 -15.58
N VAL A 387 8.58 57.77 -14.97
CA VAL A 387 9.00 58.92 -14.15
C VAL A 387 8.06 58.99 -12.92
N ALA A 388 8.54 59.50 -11.79
CA ALA A 388 7.96 59.23 -10.47
C ALA A 388 6.69 60.01 -10.08
N ALA A 389 5.92 59.41 -9.17
CA ALA A 389 4.89 60.03 -8.34
C ALA A 389 4.98 59.48 -6.90
N THR A 390 4.29 60.11 -5.95
CA THR A 390 4.33 59.84 -4.50
C THR A 390 3.74 58.48 -4.08
N PRO A 391 4.06 57.96 -2.88
CA PRO A 391 4.04 56.52 -2.63
C PRO A 391 2.64 55.91 -2.53
N THR A 392 2.39 54.92 -3.38
CA THR A 392 1.38 53.87 -3.20
C THR A 392 2.08 52.52 -2.97
N PRO A 393 1.41 51.52 -2.37
CA PRO A 393 2.09 50.32 -1.86
C PRO A 393 2.82 49.52 -2.95
N VAL A 394 4.03 49.06 -2.62
CA VAL A 394 4.88 48.28 -3.54
C VAL A 394 4.22 46.93 -3.82
N ALA A 395 3.66 46.78 -5.02
CA ALA A 395 3.35 45.47 -5.57
C ALA A 395 4.68 44.74 -5.85
N PRO A 396 4.92 43.53 -5.30
CA PRO A 396 6.20 42.85 -5.45
C PRO A 396 6.44 42.44 -6.91
N ALA A 397 7.70 42.55 -7.34
CA ALA A 397 8.12 42.09 -8.66
C ALA A 397 7.92 40.57 -8.83
N PRO A 398 7.76 40.06 -10.06
CA PRO A 398 7.74 38.62 -10.30
C PRO A 398 9.02 37.98 -9.75
N ALA A 399 8.88 37.11 -8.75
CA ALA A 399 10.02 36.42 -8.17
C ALA A 399 10.75 35.63 -9.24
N ALA A 400 12.09 35.64 -9.19
CA ALA A 400 12.89 34.72 -9.98
C ALA A 400 12.45 33.28 -9.68
N ALA A 401 12.40 32.43 -10.70
CA ALA A 401 12.06 31.02 -10.52
C ALA A 401 12.95 30.42 -9.41
N PRO A 402 12.40 29.70 -8.42
CA PRO A 402 13.18 29.18 -7.31
C PRO A 402 14.37 28.37 -7.83
N ALA A 403 15.57 28.70 -7.35
CA ALA A 403 16.73 27.86 -7.56
C ALA A 403 16.40 26.46 -7.03
N ALA A 404 16.70 25.41 -7.82
CA ALA A 404 16.44 24.04 -7.41
C ALA A 404 17.08 23.79 -6.03
N PRO A 405 16.35 23.24 -5.04
CA PRO A 405 16.80 23.19 -3.66
C PRO A 405 18.11 22.41 -3.56
N ALA A 406 19.16 23.06 -3.06
CA ALA A 406 20.51 22.51 -2.94
C ALA A 406 20.66 21.54 -1.75
N GLY A 407 19.67 20.66 -1.56
CA GLY A 407 19.65 19.61 -0.54
C GLY A 407 19.97 18.24 -1.12
N THR A 408 20.46 17.32 -0.27
CA THR A 408 20.67 15.91 -0.64
C THR A 408 19.36 15.11 -0.70
N PHE A 409 18.30 15.62 -0.05
CA PHE A 409 16.94 15.07 -0.07
C PHE A 409 15.91 16.21 0.10
N THR A 410 14.62 15.87 0.02
CA THR A 410 13.50 16.80 0.29
C THR A 410 12.35 16.00 0.84
N ASP A 411 11.93 16.29 2.06
CA ASP A 411 10.80 15.60 2.70
C ASP A 411 9.47 16.16 2.20
N ILE A 412 8.52 15.26 1.94
CA ILE A 412 7.17 15.60 1.47
C ILE A 412 6.15 14.94 2.42
N PRO A 413 5.25 15.70 3.05
CA PRO A 413 4.29 15.15 4.01
C PRO A 413 3.33 14.15 3.36
N ILE A 414 3.05 13.05 4.06
CA ILE A 414 2.20 11.96 3.57
C ILE A 414 0.74 12.42 3.57
N SER A 415 0.08 12.38 2.41
CA SER A 415 -1.35 12.68 2.32
C SER A 415 -2.21 11.58 2.95
N ASN A 416 -3.35 11.95 3.55
CA ASN A 416 -4.23 10.99 4.24
C ASN A 416 -4.71 9.85 3.31
N ILE A 417 -5.03 10.16 2.05
CA ILE A 417 -5.37 9.16 1.02
C ILE A 417 -4.23 8.13 0.86
N ARG A 418 -2.97 8.57 0.87
CA ARG A 418 -1.80 7.68 0.78
C ARG A 418 -1.61 6.85 2.05
N LYS A 419 -1.87 7.40 3.24
CA LYS A 419 -1.87 6.68 4.54
C LYS A 419 -2.88 5.52 4.51
N VAL A 420 -4.12 5.77 4.09
CA VAL A 420 -5.17 4.75 3.99
C VAL A 420 -4.87 3.68 2.93
N ILE A 421 -4.36 4.07 1.76
CA ILE A 421 -3.95 3.12 0.71
C ILE A 421 -2.80 2.23 1.20
N ALA A 422 -1.79 2.81 1.86
CA ALA A 422 -0.66 2.05 2.40
C ALA A 422 -1.13 1.03 3.46
N GLN A 423 -1.99 1.43 4.39
CA GLN A 423 -2.57 0.53 5.39
C GLN A 423 -3.32 -0.66 4.76
N ARG A 424 -4.16 -0.41 3.75
CA ARG A 424 -4.91 -1.47 3.04
C ARG A 424 -3.99 -2.42 2.26
N LEU A 425 -2.95 -1.90 1.61
CA LEU A 425 -1.97 -2.71 0.88
C LEU A 425 -1.10 -3.56 1.82
N MET A 426 -0.68 -2.99 2.97
CA MET A 426 0.03 -3.74 4.02
C MET A 426 -0.84 -4.85 4.58
N GLN A 427 -2.06 -4.53 5.02
CA GLN A 427 -3.04 -5.52 5.50
C GLN A 427 -3.21 -6.66 4.48
N SER A 428 -3.54 -6.33 3.23
CA SER A 428 -3.70 -7.32 2.16
C SER A 428 -2.47 -8.21 1.98
N LYS A 429 -1.28 -7.62 1.89
CA LYS A 429 -0.06 -8.37 1.57
C LYS A 429 0.53 -9.13 2.76
N GLN A 430 0.11 -8.80 3.98
CA GLN A 430 0.47 -9.52 5.21
C GLN A 430 -0.53 -10.65 5.56
N THR A 431 -1.84 -10.47 5.33
CA THR A 431 -2.85 -11.47 5.73
C THR A 431 -3.28 -12.42 4.61
N ILE A 432 -3.24 -12.01 3.34
CA ILE A 432 -3.65 -12.85 2.21
C ILE A 432 -2.44 -13.60 1.64
N PRO A 433 -2.42 -14.96 1.67
CA PRO A 433 -1.40 -15.77 1.00
C PRO A 433 -1.57 -15.69 -0.51
N HIS A 434 -1.00 -14.62 -1.08
CA HIS A 434 -0.99 -14.35 -2.51
C HIS A 434 -0.12 -15.38 -3.24
N TYR A 435 -0.70 -16.07 -4.21
CA TYR A 435 0.05 -16.73 -5.29
C TYR A 435 -0.35 -16.16 -6.64
N TYR A 436 0.42 -16.50 -7.68
CA TYR A 436 0.36 -15.88 -9.00
C TYR A 436 0.29 -16.95 -10.08
N LEU A 437 -0.71 -16.85 -10.95
CA LEU A 437 -0.84 -17.66 -12.17
C LEU A 437 -0.75 -16.73 -13.38
N SER A 438 0.03 -17.11 -14.40
CA SER A 438 0.22 -16.29 -15.60
C SER A 438 0.03 -17.12 -16.86
N ILE A 439 -0.60 -16.50 -17.87
CA ILE A 439 -0.82 -17.07 -19.20
C ILE A 439 -0.59 -16.02 -20.27
N ASP A 440 -0.26 -16.50 -21.47
CA ASP A 440 -0.35 -15.74 -22.70
C ASP A 440 -1.71 -16.00 -23.38
N VAL A 441 -2.34 -14.93 -23.87
CA VAL A 441 -3.63 -14.98 -24.59
C VAL A 441 -3.43 -14.41 -25.99
N ASN A 442 -3.90 -15.09 -27.04
CA ASN A 442 -3.97 -14.54 -28.39
C ASN A 442 -5.16 -13.57 -28.49
N MET A 443 -4.90 -12.34 -28.92
CA MET A 443 -5.88 -11.25 -29.00
C MET A 443 -6.35 -10.93 -30.43
N ASP A 444 -5.87 -11.62 -31.46
CA ASP A 444 -6.11 -11.23 -32.87
C ASP A 444 -7.60 -11.27 -33.25
N GLN A 445 -8.35 -12.30 -32.84
CA GLN A 445 -9.81 -12.37 -33.09
C GLN A 445 -10.58 -11.26 -32.35
N VAL A 446 -10.17 -10.90 -31.13
CA VAL A 446 -10.74 -9.74 -30.40
C VAL A 446 -10.38 -8.43 -31.07
N LEU A 447 -9.16 -8.28 -31.60
CA LEU A 447 -8.74 -7.10 -32.36
C LEU A 447 -9.43 -6.99 -33.72
N GLU A 448 -9.86 -8.09 -34.32
CA GLU A 448 -10.67 -8.14 -35.54
C GLU A 448 -12.13 -7.76 -35.25
N LEU A 449 -12.83 -8.51 -34.40
CA LEU A 449 -14.21 -8.22 -33.98
C LEU A 449 -14.35 -6.79 -33.44
N ARG A 450 -13.34 -6.29 -32.72
CA ARG A 450 -13.31 -4.90 -32.24
C ARG A 450 -13.25 -3.88 -33.38
N LYS A 451 -12.65 -4.15 -34.54
CA LYS A 451 -12.69 -3.24 -35.70
C LYS A 451 -14.09 -3.23 -36.32
N GLU A 452 -14.71 -4.40 -36.45
CA GLU A 452 -16.05 -4.59 -37.04
C GLU A 452 -17.12 -3.91 -36.20
N LEU A 453 -17.18 -4.20 -34.89
CA LEU A 453 -18.12 -3.55 -33.98
C LEU A 453 -17.87 -2.03 -33.88
N ASN A 454 -16.61 -1.56 -33.92
CA ASN A 454 -16.32 -0.12 -34.04
C ASN A 454 -16.55 0.45 -35.46
N ALA A 455 -16.93 -0.35 -36.46
CA ALA A 455 -17.40 0.16 -37.75
C ALA A 455 -18.91 0.41 -37.70
N GLU A 456 -19.69 -0.51 -37.13
CA GLU A 456 -21.15 -0.40 -36.99
C GLU A 456 -21.55 0.64 -35.92
N VAL A 457 -20.96 0.54 -34.71
CA VAL A 457 -21.35 1.33 -33.55
C VAL A 457 -20.90 2.81 -33.65
N LYS A 458 -20.13 3.18 -34.69
CA LYS A 458 -19.82 4.59 -35.03
C LYS A 458 -21.06 5.49 -35.08
N ALA A 459 -22.18 4.98 -35.59
CA ALA A 459 -23.44 5.73 -35.67
C ALA A 459 -24.00 6.13 -34.29
N GLN A 460 -23.58 5.44 -33.22
CA GLN A 460 -23.98 5.69 -31.84
C GLN A 460 -22.89 6.44 -31.04
N ASN A 461 -21.76 6.79 -31.67
CA ASN A 461 -20.61 7.49 -31.06
C ASN A 461 -19.95 6.77 -29.86
N ILE A 462 -20.20 5.46 -29.68
CA ILE A 462 -19.54 4.63 -28.66
C ILE A 462 -18.26 4.01 -29.27
N LYS A 463 -17.16 3.99 -28.50
CA LYS A 463 -15.84 3.51 -28.95
C LYS A 463 -15.33 2.37 -28.08
N LEU A 464 -15.59 1.14 -28.51
CA LEU A 464 -15.20 -0.06 -27.76
C LEU A 464 -13.67 -0.17 -27.62
N SER A 465 -13.21 -0.39 -26.41
CA SER A 465 -11.82 -0.66 -26.02
C SER A 465 -11.54 -2.16 -25.93
N VAL A 466 -10.28 -2.57 -25.82
CA VAL A 466 -9.94 -3.97 -25.48
C VAL A 466 -10.34 -4.29 -24.03
N ASN A 467 -10.33 -3.29 -23.15
CA ASN A 467 -10.67 -3.43 -21.74
C ASN A 467 -12.13 -3.87 -21.54
N ASP A 468 -13.04 -3.47 -22.43
CA ASP A 468 -14.46 -3.82 -22.34
C ASP A 468 -14.70 -5.32 -22.60
N PHE A 469 -13.94 -5.91 -23.55
CA PHE A 469 -13.92 -7.36 -23.78
C PHE A 469 -13.29 -8.11 -22.59
N ILE A 470 -12.24 -7.57 -21.99
CA ILE A 470 -11.60 -8.16 -20.80
C ILE A 470 -12.58 -8.15 -19.61
N ILE A 471 -13.28 -7.04 -19.36
CA ILE A 471 -14.33 -6.95 -18.34
C ILE A 471 -15.41 -8.01 -18.58
N LYS A 472 -15.95 -8.12 -19.80
CA LYS A 472 -16.99 -9.12 -20.10
C LYS A 472 -16.48 -10.56 -19.99
N ALA A 473 -15.28 -10.85 -20.48
CA ALA A 473 -14.64 -12.17 -20.37
C ALA A 473 -14.39 -12.57 -18.91
N SER A 474 -13.87 -11.65 -18.08
CA SER A 474 -13.69 -11.89 -16.64
C SER A 474 -15.03 -12.12 -15.94
N ALA A 475 -16.07 -11.35 -16.28
CA ALA A 475 -17.39 -11.52 -15.70
C ALA A 475 -18.02 -12.88 -16.04
N LEU A 476 -17.87 -13.35 -17.28
CA LEU A 476 -18.36 -14.66 -17.70
C LEU A 476 -17.50 -15.80 -17.11
N ALA A 477 -16.18 -15.65 -17.00
CA ALA A 477 -15.31 -16.60 -16.32
C ALA A 477 -15.68 -16.75 -14.82
N CYS A 478 -15.99 -15.65 -14.15
CA CYS A 478 -16.52 -15.64 -12.77
C CYS A 478 -17.90 -16.30 -12.64
N LEU A 479 -18.71 -16.40 -13.70
CA LEU A 479 -19.94 -17.20 -13.68
C LEU A 479 -19.69 -18.71 -13.93
N LYS A 480 -18.64 -19.07 -14.67
CA LYS A 480 -18.27 -20.49 -14.90
C LYS A 480 -17.51 -21.09 -13.72
N VAL A 481 -16.66 -20.30 -13.07
CA VAL A 481 -15.85 -20.69 -11.90
C VAL A 481 -16.15 -19.70 -10.76
N PRO A 482 -17.25 -19.90 -10.01
CA PRO A 482 -17.76 -18.91 -9.06
C PRO A 482 -16.97 -18.84 -7.74
N GLU A 483 -16.10 -19.81 -7.49
CA GLU A 483 -15.13 -19.80 -6.38
C GLU A 483 -14.18 -18.59 -6.50
N CYS A 484 -13.77 -18.23 -7.72
CA CYS A 484 -13.01 -17.01 -8.01
C CYS A 484 -13.80 -15.69 -7.82
N ASN A 485 -15.11 -15.77 -7.61
CA ASN A 485 -16.00 -14.63 -7.33
C ASN A 485 -16.55 -14.71 -5.90
N SER A 486 -15.64 -14.96 -4.95
CA SER A 486 -15.96 -15.06 -3.53
C SER A 486 -15.02 -14.19 -2.68
N SER A 487 -15.26 -14.16 -1.37
CA SER A 487 -14.52 -13.36 -0.40
C SER A 487 -14.34 -14.12 0.91
N TRP A 488 -13.12 -14.12 1.43
CA TRP A 488 -12.83 -14.66 2.77
C TRP A 488 -13.44 -13.76 3.85
N MET A 489 -14.24 -14.33 4.75
CA MET A 489 -14.87 -13.64 5.90
C MET A 489 -14.69 -14.43 7.19
N ASP A 490 -13.44 -14.86 7.44
CA ASP A 490 -12.88 -15.46 8.66
C ASP A 490 -13.62 -16.70 9.22
N THR A 491 -14.86 -16.57 9.64
CA THR A 491 -15.77 -17.69 9.97
C THR A 491 -16.31 -18.40 8.72
N VAL A 492 -16.46 -17.69 7.59
CA VAL A 492 -17.12 -18.22 6.38
C VAL A 492 -16.48 -17.70 5.08
N ILE A 493 -16.63 -18.46 3.99
CA ILE A 493 -16.37 -17.95 2.64
C ILE A 493 -17.69 -17.43 2.06
N ARG A 494 -17.75 -16.15 1.69
CA ARG A 494 -18.90 -15.56 1.01
C ARG A 494 -18.74 -15.69 -0.49
N GLN A 495 -19.50 -16.59 -1.12
CA GLN A 495 -19.58 -16.72 -2.57
C GLN A 495 -20.63 -15.76 -3.13
N ASN A 496 -20.26 -14.95 -4.13
CA ASN A 496 -21.18 -14.00 -4.76
C ASN A 496 -21.70 -14.56 -6.09
N HIS A 497 -23.03 -14.60 -6.25
CA HIS A 497 -23.67 -14.96 -7.53
C HIS A 497 -23.74 -13.79 -8.52
N VAL A 498 -23.63 -12.55 -8.02
CA VAL A 498 -23.46 -11.32 -8.80
C VAL A 498 -21.98 -11.04 -8.99
N VAL A 499 -21.58 -10.70 -10.22
CA VAL A 499 -20.21 -10.23 -10.53
C VAL A 499 -20.22 -8.71 -10.75
N ASP A 500 -19.49 -8.01 -9.89
CA ASP A 500 -19.26 -6.55 -9.90
C ASP A 500 -17.77 -6.29 -10.06
N LEU A 501 -17.36 -5.66 -11.18
CA LEU A 501 -15.96 -5.55 -11.55
C LEU A 501 -15.37 -4.17 -11.23
N SER A 502 -14.43 -4.13 -10.29
CA SER A 502 -13.65 -2.94 -9.96
C SER A 502 -12.57 -2.72 -11.03
N VAL A 503 -12.55 -1.56 -11.68
CA VAL A 503 -11.57 -1.22 -12.72
C VAL A 503 -10.56 -0.23 -12.15
N ALA A 504 -9.29 -0.62 -12.08
CA ALA A 504 -8.24 0.23 -11.50
C ALA A 504 -7.88 1.39 -12.45
N VAL A 505 -8.15 2.62 -12.01
CA VAL A 505 -7.91 3.87 -12.75
C VAL A 505 -6.84 4.69 -12.05
N SER A 506 -5.79 5.05 -12.77
CA SER A 506 -4.75 5.97 -12.29
C SER A 506 -5.21 7.43 -12.43
N THR A 507 -5.04 8.21 -11.36
CA THR A 507 -5.30 9.66 -11.31
C THR A 507 -4.10 10.39 -10.72
N ALA A 508 -4.09 11.73 -10.77
CA ALA A 508 -3.02 12.53 -10.16
C ALA A 508 -2.97 12.41 -8.62
N SER A 509 -4.10 12.07 -7.97
CA SER A 509 -4.19 11.88 -6.52
C SER A 509 -3.81 10.48 -6.05
N GLY A 510 -3.85 9.46 -6.93
CA GLY A 510 -3.44 8.10 -6.63
C GLY A 510 -4.10 7.04 -7.51
N LEU A 511 -4.28 5.85 -6.95
CA LEU A 511 -5.07 4.78 -7.55
C LEU A 511 -6.49 4.83 -7.00
N ILE A 512 -7.49 4.75 -7.88
CA ILE A 512 -8.90 4.61 -7.49
C ILE A 512 -9.56 3.51 -8.32
N THR A 513 -10.53 2.80 -7.73
CA THR A 513 -11.09 1.56 -8.27
C THR A 513 -12.61 1.67 -8.43
N PRO A 514 -13.13 2.47 -9.39
CA PRO A 514 -14.55 2.49 -9.70
C PRO A 514 -15.12 1.12 -10.08
N ILE A 515 -16.36 0.86 -9.69
CA ILE A 515 -17.04 -0.44 -9.80
C ILE A 515 -18.03 -0.44 -10.96
N VAL A 516 -17.87 -1.38 -11.90
CA VAL A 516 -18.87 -1.69 -12.94
C VAL A 516 -19.84 -2.74 -12.38
N PHE A 517 -20.94 -2.26 -11.79
CA PHE A 517 -21.99 -3.11 -11.24
C PHE A 517 -22.63 -4.00 -12.30
N ASN A 518 -22.96 -5.25 -11.94
CA ASN A 518 -23.63 -6.24 -12.79
C ASN A 518 -22.96 -6.44 -14.16
N ALA A 519 -21.63 -6.42 -14.22
CA ALA A 519 -20.86 -6.55 -15.48
C ALA A 519 -21.16 -7.86 -16.24
N HIS A 520 -21.61 -8.89 -15.53
CA HIS A 520 -22.00 -10.18 -16.10
C HIS A 520 -23.27 -10.11 -16.98
N THR A 521 -24.29 -9.34 -16.62
CA THR A 521 -25.51 -9.17 -17.46
C THR A 521 -25.36 -8.12 -18.55
N LYS A 522 -24.57 -7.06 -18.31
CA LYS A 522 -24.41 -5.93 -19.23
C LYS A 522 -23.78 -6.31 -20.58
N GLY A 523 -24.16 -5.58 -21.63
CA GLY A 523 -23.55 -5.65 -22.96
C GLY A 523 -22.30 -4.75 -23.08
N LEU A 524 -21.44 -5.04 -24.07
CA LEU A 524 -20.16 -4.34 -24.25
C LEU A 524 -20.30 -2.82 -24.41
N ALA A 525 -21.32 -2.34 -25.13
CA ALA A 525 -21.59 -0.91 -25.31
C ALA A 525 -21.96 -0.20 -24.00
N THR A 526 -22.76 -0.85 -23.15
CA THR A 526 -23.10 -0.37 -21.80
C THR A 526 -21.86 -0.33 -20.91
N ILE A 527 -21.07 -1.41 -20.89
CA ILE A 527 -19.82 -1.50 -20.11
C ILE A 527 -18.86 -0.37 -20.52
N SER A 528 -18.65 -0.17 -21.82
CA SER A 528 -17.75 0.88 -22.34
C SER A 528 -18.22 2.30 -21.96
N THR A 529 -19.54 2.51 -21.91
CA THR A 529 -20.17 3.78 -21.48
C THR A 529 -20.00 3.99 -19.97
N ASP A 530 -20.32 2.99 -19.16
CA ASP A 530 -20.18 3.01 -17.70
C ASP A 530 -18.72 3.28 -17.29
N VAL A 531 -17.78 2.53 -17.85
CA VAL A 531 -16.33 2.68 -17.60
C VAL A 531 -15.85 4.07 -18.00
N SER A 532 -16.31 4.60 -19.15
CA SER A 532 -15.92 5.94 -19.60
C SER A 532 -16.46 7.04 -18.66
N ALA A 533 -17.70 6.94 -18.20
CA ALA A 533 -18.31 7.88 -17.28
C ALA A 533 -17.65 7.82 -15.88
N LEU A 534 -17.43 6.61 -15.36
CA LEU A 534 -16.75 6.40 -14.08
C LEU A 534 -15.28 6.87 -14.11
N ALA A 535 -14.56 6.64 -15.21
CA ALA A 535 -13.20 7.12 -15.38
C ALA A 535 -13.10 8.66 -15.53
N ALA A 536 -14.13 9.31 -16.05
CA ALA A 536 -14.23 10.78 -16.03
C ALA A 536 -14.45 11.28 -14.60
N LYS A 537 -15.47 10.78 -13.89
CA LYS A 537 -15.72 11.09 -12.47
C LYS A 537 -14.48 10.86 -11.59
N ALA A 538 -13.73 9.77 -11.84
CA ALA A 538 -12.51 9.42 -11.11
C ALA A 538 -11.43 10.50 -11.25
N ARG A 539 -11.17 10.96 -12.47
CA ARG A 539 -10.18 12.01 -12.77
C ARG A 539 -10.59 13.38 -12.24
N GLU A 540 -11.89 13.65 -12.21
CA GLU A 540 -12.46 14.87 -11.63
C GLU A 540 -12.59 14.82 -10.09
N GLY A 541 -12.34 13.68 -9.45
CA GLY A 541 -12.49 13.51 -7.99
C GLY A 541 -13.94 13.47 -7.49
N LYS A 542 -14.92 13.20 -8.37
CA LYS A 542 -16.37 13.31 -8.09
C LYS A 542 -17.08 11.97 -7.85
N LEU A 543 -16.34 10.87 -7.77
CA LEU A 543 -16.91 9.54 -7.47
C LEU A 543 -17.51 9.52 -6.05
N GLN A 544 -18.70 8.94 -5.93
CA GLN A 544 -19.34 8.70 -4.64
C GLN A 544 -18.73 7.49 -3.93
N PRO A 545 -18.75 7.41 -2.58
CA PRO A 545 -18.19 6.27 -1.84
C PRO A 545 -18.67 4.90 -2.33
N HIS A 546 -19.95 4.76 -2.64
CA HIS A 546 -20.52 3.52 -3.15
C HIS A 546 -19.99 3.14 -4.55
N GLU A 547 -19.49 4.08 -5.35
CA GLU A 547 -18.95 3.80 -6.69
C GLU A 547 -17.54 3.17 -6.64
N PHE A 548 -16.84 3.17 -5.50
CA PHE A 548 -15.49 2.62 -5.36
C PHE A 548 -15.24 1.76 -4.10
N GLN A 549 -16.25 1.57 -3.24
CA GLN A 549 -16.18 0.68 -2.08
C GLN A 549 -16.93 -0.62 -2.36
N GLY A 550 -16.22 -1.76 -2.32
CA GLY A 550 -16.76 -3.08 -2.67
C GLY A 550 -16.30 -3.54 -4.06
N GLY A 551 -17.23 -4.10 -4.83
CA GLY A 551 -16.93 -4.93 -6.00
C GLY A 551 -16.43 -6.32 -5.58
N THR A 552 -16.63 -7.33 -6.44
CA THR A 552 -16.28 -8.73 -6.13
C THR A 552 -14.91 -9.15 -6.67
N PHE A 553 -14.43 -8.48 -7.73
CA PHE A 553 -13.19 -8.82 -8.42
C PHE A 553 -12.58 -7.54 -9.04
N THR A 554 -11.25 -7.40 -9.03
CA THR A 554 -10.54 -6.22 -9.61
C THR A 554 -9.82 -6.56 -10.91
N ILE A 555 -9.85 -5.64 -11.89
CA ILE A 555 -9.00 -5.65 -13.09
C ILE A 555 -8.08 -4.42 -13.06
N SER A 556 -6.78 -4.65 -13.27
CA SER A 556 -5.75 -3.62 -13.42
C SER A 556 -5.03 -3.78 -14.76
N ASN A 557 -4.86 -2.69 -15.50
CA ASN A 557 -4.33 -2.71 -16.87
C ASN A 557 -3.22 -1.67 -17.02
N LEU A 558 -1.98 -2.16 -17.19
CA LEU A 558 -0.80 -1.32 -17.39
C LEU A 558 -0.22 -1.43 -18.82
N GLY A 559 -0.94 -2.08 -19.73
CA GLY A 559 -0.49 -2.23 -21.12
C GLY A 559 -0.30 -0.91 -21.87
N MET A 560 -0.99 0.16 -21.45
CA MET A 560 -0.77 1.52 -21.99
C MET A 560 0.60 2.12 -21.62
N PHE A 561 1.28 1.59 -20.60
CA PHE A 561 2.62 2.01 -20.17
C PHE A 561 3.73 1.09 -20.72
N GLY A 562 3.41 0.15 -21.62
CA GLY A 562 4.38 -0.79 -22.18
C GLY A 562 4.84 -1.91 -21.24
N VAL A 563 4.20 -2.07 -20.08
CA VAL A 563 4.51 -3.12 -19.11
C VAL A 563 4.12 -4.48 -19.67
N LYS A 564 5.08 -5.38 -19.92
CA LYS A 564 4.81 -6.72 -20.48
C LYS A 564 4.04 -7.62 -19.52
N ASN A 565 4.48 -7.70 -18.26
CA ASN A 565 3.87 -8.48 -17.19
C ASN A 565 4.07 -7.73 -15.87
N PHE A 566 3.09 -7.82 -14.97
CA PHE A 566 3.20 -7.42 -13.58
C PHE A 566 2.25 -8.26 -12.73
N SER A 567 2.54 -8.37 -11.44
CA SER A 567 1.62 -8.93 -10.44
C SER A 567 1.01 -7.80 -9.64
N ALA A 568 -0.29 -7.85 -9.39
CA ALA A 568 -0.97 -6.87 -8.53
C ALA A 568 -1.11 -7.40 -7.09
N ILE A 569 -1.44 -6.49 -6.17
CA ILE A 569 -1.86 -6.84 -4.80
C ILE A 569 -3.39 -6.81 -4.79
N ILE A 570 -4.01 -7.82 -4.18
CA ILE A 570 -5.46 -7.96 -4.08
C ILE A 570 -6.04 -6.82 -3.20
N ASN A 571 -7.24 -6.35 -3.52
CA ASN A 571 -7.96 -5.36 -2.70
C ASN A 571 -8.94 -6.10 -1.76
N PRO A 572 -8.71 -6.14 -0.43
CA PRO A 572 -9.66 -6.78 0.50
C PRO A 572 -11.03 -6.07 0.44
N PRO A 573 -12.16 -6.80 0.51
CA PRO A 573 -12.29 -8.22 0.87
C PRO A 573 -12.24 -9.21 -0.31
N GLN A 574 -11.91 -8.77 -1.53
CA GLN A 574 -11.90 -9.63 -2.72
C GLN A 574 -10.82 -10.72 -2.60
N SER A 575 -11.01 -11.87 -3.26
CA SER A 575 -10.02 -12.96 -3.29
C SER A 575 -9.14 -13.01 -4.56
N CYS A 576 -9.44 -12.18 -5.58
CA CYS A 576 -8.75 -12.20 -6.87
C CYS A 576 -8.51 -10.79 -7.46
N ILE A 577 -7.38 -10.61 -8.15
CA ILE A 577 -7.12 -9.45 -9.02
C ILE A 577 -6.41 -9.87 -10.32
N LEU A 578 -6.89 -9.35 -11.45
CA LEU A 578 -6.32 -9.58 -12.77
C LEU A 578 -5.38 -8.44 -13.17
N ALA A 579 -4.13 -8.77 -13.49
CA ALA A 579 -3.14 -7.85 -14.04
C ALA A 579 -2.98 -8.09 -15.56
N VAL A 580 -3.21 -7.04 -16.36
CA VAL A 580 -3.20 -7.09 -17.82
C VAL A 580 -2.00 -6.32 -18.38
N GLY A 581 -1.10 -7.04 -19.05
CA GLY A 581 0.08 -6.49 -19.71
C GLY A 581 -0.21 -5.83 -21.06
N GLY A 582 0.84 -5.27 -21.67
CA GLY A 582 0.81 -4.76 -23.04
C GLY A 582 0.73 -5.90 -24.05
N SER A 583 -0.03 -5.71 -25.12
CA SER A 583 -0.02 -6.67 -26.23
C SER A 583 1.21 -6.46 -27.13
N GLU A 584 1.91 -7.54 -27.41
CA GLU A 584 3.10 -7.57 -28.26
C GLU A 584 2.94 -8.59 -29.39
N LYS A 585 3.53 -8.29 -30.55
CA LYS A 585 3.56 -9.23 -31.67
C LYS A 585 4.67 -10.25 -31.44
N ARG A 586 4.31 -11.53 -31.39
CA ARG A 586 5.28 -12.64 -31.32
C ARG A 586 5.19 -13.51 -32.56
N LEU A 587 6.32 -14.12 -32.93
CA LEU A 587 6.35 -15.19 -33.92
C LEU A 587 5.91 -16.48 -33.25
N MET A 588 4.90 -17.13 -33.82
CA MET A 588 4.44 -18.47 -33.41
C MET A 588 4.65 -19.46 -34.56
N PRO A 589 4.94 -20.75 -34.26
CA PRO A 589 4.95 -21.78 -35.28
C PRO A 589 3.55 -21.91 -35.90
N ALA A 590 3.49 -22.09 -37.22
CA ALA A 590 2.23 -22.19 -37.95
C ALA A 590 2.40 -23.13 -39.16
N ASP A 591 1.36 -23.90 -39.46
CA ASP A 591 1.30 -24.87 -40.57
C ASP A 591 1.09 -24.17 -41.94
N ASN A 592 1.97 -23.20 -42.24
CA ASN A 592 2.01 -22.46 -43.50
C ASN A 592 3.38 -22.64 -44.18
N GLU A 593 3.51 -22.22 -45.44
CA GLU A 593 4.75 -22.37 -46.23
C GLU A 593 6.00 -21.68 -45.63
N LYS A 594 5.81 -20.76 -44.66
CA LYS A 594 6.89 -20.06 -43.96
C LYS A 594 7.25 -20.73 -42.63
N GLY A 595 6.44 -21.65 -42.13
CA GLY A 595 6.58 -22.31 -40.82
C GLY A 595 6.25 -21.43 -39.61
N PHE A 596 5.82 -20.19 -39.81
CA PHE A 596 5.51 -19.24 -38.73
C PHE A 596 4.46 -18.20 -39.13
N ASP A 597 3.80 -17.62 -38.12
CA ASP A 597 2.91 -16.47 -38.27
C ASP A 597 3.14 -15.43 -37.15
N VAL A 598 2.63 -14.20 -37.36
CA VAL A 598 2.78 -13.05 -36.46
C VAL A 598 1.48 -12.77 -35.74
N ALA A 599 1.32 -13.32 -34.53
CA ALA A 599 0.11 -13.15 -33.72
C ALA A 599 0.31 -12.20 -32.52
N SER A 600 -0.76 -11.52 -32.13
CA SER A 600 -0.77 -10.50 -31.07
C SER A 600 -1.05 -11.14 -29.72
N ILE A 601 0.01 -11.37 -28.93
CA ILE A 601 -0.08 -11.94 -27.60
C ILE A 601 -0.28 -10.86 -26.56
N MET A 602 -1.07 -11.13 -25.53
CA MET A 602 -1.20 -10.34 -24.32
C MET A 602 -0.92 -11.26 -23.13
N ALA A 603 0.11 -10.94 -22.35
CA ALA A 603 0.37 -11.65 -21.09
C ALA A 603 -0.59 -11.16 -20.01
N VAL A 604 -1.16 -12.10 -19.25
CA VAL A 604 -2.16 -11.84 -18.22
C VAL A 604 -1.79 -12.63 -16.97
N THR A 605 -1.78 -11.96 -15.82
CA THR A 605 -1.42 -12.55 -14.52
C THR A 605 -2.55 -12.38 -13.53
N LEU A 606 -3.13 -13.50 -13.10
CA LEU A 606 -4.11 -13.55 -12.02
C LEU A 606 -3.38 -13.71 -10.69
N SER A 607 -3.73 -12.88 -9.71
CA SER A 607 -3.25 -12.98 -8.33
C SER A 607 -4.41 -13.44 -7.44
N CYS A 608 -4.21 -14.51 -6.68
CA CYS A 608 -5.27 -15.21 -5.96
C CYS A 608 -4.94 -15.39 -4.46
N ASP A 609 -5.98 -15.38 -3.63
CA ASP A 609 -5.97 -15.81 -2.24
C ASP A 609 -6.03 -17.35 -2.17
N HIS A 610 -4.93 -18.00 -1.78
CA HIS A 610 -4.86 -19.47 -1.72
C HIS A 610 -5.75 -20.10 -0.62
N ARG A 611 -6.39 -19.31 0.25
CA ARG A 611 -7.39 -19.83 1.22
C ARG A 611 -8.76 -20.10 0.59
N VAL A 612 -8.97 -19.62 -0.64
CA VAL A 612 -10.27 -19.55 -1.32
C VAL A 612 -10.20 -20.12 -2.73
N VAL A 613 -9.11 -19.84 -3.46
CA VAL A 613 -8.93 -20.25 -4.85
C VAL A 613 -7.66 -21.11 -4.95
N ASP A 614 -7.82 -22.42 -4.99
CA ASP A 614 -6.71 -23.35 -5.23
C ASP A 614 -6.13 -23.20 -6.64
N GLY A 615 -4.87 -23.60 -6.83
CA GLY A 615 -4.17 -23.50 -8.12
C GLY A 615 -4.90 -24.16 -9.30
N ALA A 616 -5.67 -25.24 -9.04
CA ALA A 616 -6.51 -25.88 -10.05
C ALA A 616 -7.73 -25.02 -10.43
N VAL A 617 -8.35 -24.34 -9.47
CA VAL A 617 -9.51 -23.45 -9.65
C VAL A 617 -9.08 -22.18 -10.41
N GLY A 618 -7.97 -21.57 -9.99
CA GLY A 618 -7.38 -20.42 -10.68
C GLY A 618 -6.98 -20.76 -12.13
N ALA A 619 -6.46 -21.96 -12.38
CA ALA A 619 -6.17 -22.44 -13.73
C ALA A 619 -7.43 -22.68 -14.57
N GLN A 620 -8.52 -23.19 -13.99
CA GLN A 620 -9.81 -23.34 -14.69
C GLN A 620 -10.43 -21.98 -15.06
N TRP A 621 -10.41 -21.01 -14.14
CA TRP A 621 -10.85 -19.65 -14.43
C TRP A 621 -10.04 -19.01 -15.57
N LEU A 622 -8.72 -19.16 -15.53
CA LEU A 622 -7.83 -18.69 -16.60
C LEU A 622 -8.06 -19.41 -17.93
N ALA A 623 -8.41 -20.69 -17.92
CA ALA A 623 -8.74 -21.45 -19.13
C ALA A 623 -10.04 -20.95 -19.79
N GLU A 624 -11.11 -20.74 -19.02
CA GLU A 624 -12.36 -20.18 -19.55
C GLU A 624 -12.19 -18.71 -19.97
N PHE A 625 -11.50 -17.88 -19.18
CA PHE A 625 -11.14 -16.51 -19.55
C PHE A 625 -10.36 -16.43 -20.88
N ARG A 626 -9.34 -17.29 -21.03
CA ARG A 626 -8.56 -17.42 -22.28
C ARG A 626 -9.44 -17.83 -23.45
N LYS A 627 -10.28 -18.85 -23.27
CA LYS A 627 -11.23 -19.36 -24.27
C LYS A 627 -12.24 -18.31 -24.73
N PHE A 628 -12.74 -17.46 -23.83
CA PHE A 628 -13.60 -16.32 -24.18
C PHE A 628 -12.87 -15.28 -25.02
N LEU A 629 -11.58 -14.99 -24.75
CA LEU A 629 -10.81 -14.02 -25.54
C LEU A 629 -10.27 -14.59 -26.86
N GLU A 630 -9.84 -15.85 -26.91
CA GLU A 630 -9.38 -16.50 -28.14
C GLU A 630 -10.53 -16.82 -29.11
N LYS A 631 -11.78 -16.88 -28.62
CA LYS A 631 -13.00 -17.12 -29.42
C LYS A 631 -14.14 -16.20 -28.96
N PRO A 632 -14.10 -14.89 -29.26
CA PRO A 632 -15.01 -13.91 -28.66
C PRO A 632 -16.50 -14.10 -28.98
N VAL A 633 -16.83 -14.83 -30.06
CA VAL A 633 -18.21 -15.26 -30.35
C VAL A 633 -18.83 -16.07 -29.21
N THR A 634 -18.02 -16.76 -28.40
CA THR A 634 -18.48 -17.53 -27.23
C THR A 634 -18.96 -16.67 -26.07
N MET A 635 -18.74 -15.34 -26.08
CA MET A 635 -19.30 -14.40 -25.10
C MET A 635 -20.81 -14.12 -25.32
N LEU A 636 -21.42 -14.71 -26.35
CA LEU A 636 -22.85 -14.64 -26.66
C LEU A 636 -23.65 -15.82 -26.06
N LEU A 637 -22.98 -16.72 -25.32
CA LEU A 637 -23.53 -17.94 -24.69
C LEU A 637 -23.62 -17.82 -23.16
#